data_AF-A0A939ITT0-F1
#
_entry.id   AF-A0A939ITT0-F1
#
_cell.length_a   1.000
_cell.length_b   1.000
_cell.length_c   1.000
_cell.angle_alpha   90.00
_cell.angle_beta   90.00
_cell.angle_gamma   90.00
#
_symmetry.space_group_name_H-M   'P 1'
#
loop_
_entity.id
_entity.type
_entity.pdbx_description
1 polymer ?
#
loop_
_entity_poly.entity_id
_entity_poly.type
_entity_poly.pdbx_seq_one_letter_code
_entity_poly.pdbx_strand_id
1 'polypeptide(L)'
;MIIPVYQRNYDWSPTQCGQLVDDLVELAETNRTSHFFGSIVGKSEDAFRWVVIDGQQRLTTVSLLLLALSRLIDNKKIPCRDAGLGAKLRDSFLINDDDGVTATRFRLKPVKHDDEAYTRLFRDDLPDIESSTVTTNYRYLTQRLLATGLEAEELLAAIDGLQVMRLNLGQEDDPQRIFESLNSTGLALSEADKIRNLVLMDLPAAEQEKVYNDHWNRIEELVDYDTDPFFRWFLVSVLGRTPRRDQVFQEFKAYAARQGTSGARLLAPVTEFARNYHDILQSTTGFPAIDRRLKRLNILKQDVVLPFLVPLIGDVRSGTITEKDFLDCLAITESYLFRRFTCNLATNSLNKTFATIYREVKKHLSDTTSAADILAWSLLRREGSARFPGDKEFAADFTTRNFYKMQAERRRYLFECLENGTSKDTTDIAGRLAAGELTIEHIMPQTLTSAWREQLGPDAEDIHATWVHRIANLTVTGYNPEYSNLPFEMKKAGESGFAHTPYRLNRFVNECDSWGSTQLQQRAERLSAQAVAYWALPTTTFVPPAPELDRIPLGTDNDFTNRTPVAWSFEDSGEPVSTWVEVLSGVLRQITLDHPDEMRRYVEAGIDPAIRPADAAASNSSCSPIGAGAVVHHASSTAVKTLVLRRVFEFMGLDPEELVISLRPVKTDNTSYRTYTGPYADLAAMLPVIEDAAGCGDDPAETDRLRAKLREKFQPHRTADPARALGRPLVSFTADDTAVNTASAPQLLAIIQLLLDQERILDPAIVHRSIIDGSLARWITLLADSNRRGSPTPGARP
;
A
#
# COMPACT_ATOMS: atom_id res chain seq x y z
N MET A 1 37.79 4.18 -24.13
CA MET A 1 36.94 4.32 -22.92
C MET A 1 35.56 3.82 -23.26
N ILE A 2 34.94 3.07 -22.35
CA ILE A 2 33.61 2.49 -22.57
C ILE A 2 32.72 2.92 -21.40
N ILE A 3 31.53 3.43 -21.71
CA ILE A 3 30.47 3.67 -20.74
C ILE A 3 29.60 2.40 -20.67
N PRO A 4 29.56 1.69 -19.54
CA PRO A 4 28.79 0.44 -19.40
C PRO A 4 27.29 0.62 -19.58
N VAL A 5 26.61 -0.47 -19.95
CA VAL A 5 25.15 -0.49 -20.15
C VAL A 5 24.33 -0.15 -18.90
N TYR A 6 24.91 -0.28 -17.69
CA TYR A 6 24.23 0.05 -16.44
C TYR A 6 24.24 1.54 -16.10
N GLN A 7 25.05 2.34 -16.79
CA GLN A 7 25.07 3.78 -16.62
C GLN A 7 23.82 4.42 -17.22
N ARG A 8 23.39 5.57 -16.68
CA ARG A 8 22.26 6.31 -17.25
C ARG A 8 22.63 6.95 -18.58
N ASN A 9 21.63 7.19 -19.42
CA ASN A 9 21.78 7.97 -20.64
C ASN A 9 22.29 9.39 -20.36
N TYR A 10 22.75 10.05 -21.41
CA TYR A 10 23.19 11.43 -21.38
C TYR A 10 22.02 12.37 -21.09
N ASP A 11 22.14 13.10 -19.98
CA ASP A 11 21.05 13.85 -19.34
C ASP A 11 21.47 15.27 -18.93
N TRP A 12 22.65 15.73 -19.37
CA TRP A 12 22.96 17.15 -19.25
C TRP A 12 21.98 17.98 -20.09
N SER A 13 21.52 19.09 -19.53
CA SER A 13 20.66 20.05 -20.22
C SER A 13 21.51 21.08 -20.97
N PRO A 14 20.92 21.81 -21.94
CA PRO A 14 21.57 22.95 -22.58
C PRO A 14 22.09 23.99 -21.57
N THR A 15 21.44 24.14 -20.41
CA THR A 15 21.90 25.02 -19.33
C THR A 15 23.27 24.60 -18.78
N GLN A 16 23.47 23.29 -18.54
CA GLN A 16 24.76 22.77 -18.04
C GLN A 16 25.84 22.85 -19.12
N CYS A 17 25.51 22.55 -20.37
CA CYS A 17 26.40 22.78 -21.51
C CYS A 17 26.79 24.25 -21.64
N GLY A 18 25.84 25.16 -21.42
CA GLY A 18 26.04 26.60 -21.46
C GLY A 18 27.03 27.06 -20.40
N GLN A 19 26.85 26.60 -19.16
CA GLN A 19 27.78 26.89 -18.06
C GLN A 19 29.22 26.45 -18.40
N LEU A 20 29.40 25.25 -18.95
CA LEU A 20 30.73 24.80 -19.40
C LEU A 20 31.33 25.75 -20.44
N VAL A 21 30.55 26.19 -21.43
CA VAL A 21 31.05 27.15 -22.43
C VAL A 21 31.37 28.50 -21.80
N ASP A 22 30.56 28.97 -20.85
CA ASP A 22 30.83 30.21 -20.11
C ASP A 22 32.14 30.11 -19.30
N ASP A 23 32.38 28.98 -18.64
CA ASP A 23 33.61 28.71 -17.89
C ASP A 23 34.85 28.68 -18.83
N LEU A 24 34.69 28.16 -20.06
CA LEU A 24 35.75 28.17 -21.08
C LEU A 24 36.02 29.55 -21.65
N VAL A 25 34.99 30.36 -21.88
CA VAL A 25 35.14 31.76 -22.31
C VAL A 25 35.85 32.55 -21.22
N GLU A 26 35.46 32.37 -19.95
CA GLU A 26 36.14 33.01 -18.83
C GLU A 26 37.62 32.60 -18.77
N LEU A 27 37.96 31.33 -19.00
CA LEU A 27 39.35 30.87 -19.07
C LEU A 27 40.15 31.50 -20.22
N ALA A 28 39.52 31.72 -21.38
CA ALA A 28 40.17 32.33 -22.53
C ALA A 28 40.41 33.83 -22.33
N GLU A 29 39.46 34.53 -21.70
CA GLU A 29 39.51 35.98 -21.52
C GLU A 29 40.27 36.40 -20.25
N THR A 30 40.26 35.55 -19.22
CA THR A 30 40.97 35.81 -17.96
C THR A 30 42.34 35.12 -17.98
N ASN A 31 43.34 35.69 -17.31
CA ASN A 31 44.68 35.11 -17.20
C ASN A 31 44.74 33.85 -16.28
N ARG A 32 43.63 33.10 -16.18
CA ARG A 32 43.51 31.87 -15.41
C ARG A 32 44.03 30.71 -16.25
N THR A 33 44.92 29.91 -15.67
CA THR A 33 45.58 28.81 -16.39
C THR A 33 44.81 27.49 -16.37
N SER A 34 43.79 27.38 -15.51
CA SER A 34 43.07 26.12 -15.33
C SER A 34 41.71 26.30 -14.66
N HIS A 35 40.74 25.44 -15.02
CA HIS A 35 39.44 25.34 -14.37
C HIS A 35 39.19 23.90 -13.91
N PHE A 36 38.75 23.71 -12.67
CA PHE A 36 38.45 22.39 -12.15
C PHE A 36 37.10 21.88 -12.67
N PHE A 37 37.14 20.84 -13.51
CA PHE A 37 35.97 20.29 -14.19
C PHE A 37 35.42 19.02 -13.50
N GLY A 38 35.78 18.78 -12.25
CA GLY A 38 35.25 17.68 -11.44
C GLY A 38 36.08 16.39 -11.50
N SER A 39 35.44 15.28 -11.14
CA SER A 39 36.08 13.96 -11.08
C SER A 39 35.61 13.01 -12.18
N ILE A 40 36.48 12.09 -12.56
CA ILE A 40 36.18 10.96 -13.44
C ILE A 40 36.73 9.70 -12.76
N VAL A 41 35.88 8.69 -12.62
CA VAL A 41 36.23 7.43 -11.97
C VAL A 41 36.06 6.30 -12.96
N GLY A 42 37.01 5.38 -12.98
CA GLY A 42 36.91 4.21 -13.82
C GLY A 42 37.89 3.12 -13.43
N LYS A 43 37.78 2.00 -14.13
CA LYS A 43 38.55 0.79 -13.89
C LYS A 43 39.12 0.27 -15.20
N SER A 44 40.39 -0.12 -15.19
CA SER A 44 40.98 -0.83 -16.33
C SER A 44 40.46 -2.27 -16.34
N GLU A 45 39.81 -2.65 -17.44
CA GLU A 45 39.36 -4.03 -17.66
C GLU A 45 40.46 -4.85 -18.34
N ASP A 46 41.16 -4.24 -19.31
CA ASP A 46 42.34 -4.79 -19.96
C ASP A 46 43.33 -3.67 -20.36
N ALA A 47 44.38 -4.00 -21.12
CA ALA A 47 45.42 -3.05 -21.55
C ALA A 47 44.88 -1.92 -22.45
N PHE A 48 43.72 -2.10 -23.08
CA PHE A 48 43.14 -1.20 -24.08
C PHE A 48 41.76 -0.65 -23.67
N ARG A 49 41.12 -1.22 -22.64
CA ARG A 49 39.78 -0.87 -22.18
C ARG A 49 39.78 -0.29 -20.79
N TRP A 50 39.29 0.95 -20.72
CA TRP A 50 39.01 1.64 -19.48
C TRP A 50 37.51 1.88 -19.37
N VAL A 51 36.91 1.31 -18.34
CA VAL A 51 35.48 1.32 -18.06
C VAL A 51 35.15 2.51 -17.17
N VAL A 52 34.24 3.37 -17.63
CA VAL A 52 33.80 4.56 -16.90
C VAL A 52 32.77 4.16 -15.84
N ILE A 53 33.05 4.51 -14.57
CA ILE A 53 32.16 4.27 -13.43
C ILE A 53 31.45 5.57 -13.02
N ASP A 54 32.14 6.70 -13.07
CA ASP A 54 31.56 8.03 -12.86
C ASP A 54 32.24 9.09 -13.74
N GLY A 55 31.53 10.19 -14.01
CA GLY A 55 32.00 11.25 -14.92
C GLY A 55 31.57 11.06 -16.37
N GLN A 56 30.67 10.10 -16.64
CA GLN A 56 30.18 9.83 -18.00
C GLN A 56 29.56 11.04 -18.70
N GLN A 57 28.78 11.86 -17.99
CA GLN A 57 28.13 13.05 -18.56
C GLN A 57 29.17 14.08 -19.03
N ARG A 58 30.23 14.28 -18.23
CA ARG A 58 31.34 15.19 -18.55
C ARG A 58 32.13 14.70 -19.75
N LEU A 59 32.49 13.42 -19.78
CA LEU A 59 33.20 12.80 -20.90
C LEU A 59 32.42 12.94 -22.20
N THR A 60 31.12 12.60 -22.19
CA THR A 60 30.27 12.76 -23.37
C THR A 60 30.19 14.22 -23.81
N THR A 61 29.99 15.17 -22.89
CA THR A 61 29.91 16.59 -23.23
C THR A 61 31.20 17.12 -23.86
N VAL A 62 32.36 16.80 -23.29
CA VAL A 62 33.67 17.18 -23.87
C VAL A 62 33.86 16.56 -25.25
N SER A 63 33.42 15.31 -25.43
CA SER A 63 33.44 14.65 -26.73
C SER A 63 32.59 15.39 -27.77
N LEU A 64 31.38 15.81 -27.39
CA LEU A 64 30.49 16.61 -28.25
C LEU A 64 31.05 18.01 -28.53
N LEU A 65 31.67 18.64 -27.54
CA LEU A 65 32.31 19.94 -27.66
C LEU A 65 33.47 19.90 -28.67
N LEU A 66 34.35 18.90 -28.56
CA LEU A 66 35.45 18.67 -29.50
C LEU A 66 34.94 18.37 -30.91
N LEU A 67 33.88 17.58 -31.04
CA LEU A 67 33.25 17.31 -32.32
C LEU A 67 32.69 18.59 -32.95
N ALA A 68 31.98 19.40 -32.17
CA ALA A 68 31.43 20.67 -32.63
C ALA A 68 32.56 21.61 -33.11
N LEU A 69 33.60 21.79 -32.29
CA LEU A 69 34.78 22.59 -32.66
C LEU A 69 35.43 22.08 -33.95
N SER A 70 35.63 20.76 -34.09
CA SER A 70 36.24 20.17 -35.29
C SER A 70 35.43 20.46 -36.57
N ARG A 71 34.09 20.35 -36.51
CA ARG A 71 33.21 20.65 -37.65
C ARG A 71 33.17 22.14 -37.97
N LEU A 72 33.23 23.01 -36.96
CA LEU A 72 33.27 24.46 -37.16
C LEU A 72 34.57 24.90 -37.85
N ILE A 73 35.70 24.27 -37.51
CA ILE A 73 37.00 24.49 -38.17
C ILE A 73 36.93 24.03 -39.64
N ASP A 74 36.50 22.79 -39.90
CA ASP A 74 36.44 22.23 -41.26
C ASP A 74 35.51 23.04 -42.18
N ASN A 75 34.38 23.49 -41.65
CA ASN A 75 33.42 24.32 -42.37
C ASN A 75 33.83 25.80 -42.45
N LYS A 76 35.01 26.17 -41.94
CA LYS A 76 35.57 27.53 -41.93
C LYS A 76 34.62 28.55 -41.30
N LYS A 77 33.91 28.14 -40.24
CA LYS A 77 32.95 28.98 -39.52
C LYS A 77 33.58 29.72 -38.33
N ILE A 78 34.74 29.26 -37.86
CA ILE A 78 35.55 29.91 -36.82
C ILE A 78 36.95 30.18 -37.42
N PRO A 79 37.61 31.31 -37.09
CA PRO A 79 38.99 31.56 -37.49
C PRO A 79 39.95 30.50 -36.93
N CYS A 80 40.81 29.96 -37.78
CA CYS A 80 41.78 28.92 -37.41
C CYS A 80 43.05 29.11 -38.25
N ARG A 81 44.24 29.07 -37.63
CA ARG A 81 45.52 29.25 -38.31
C ARG A 81 45.99 27.94 -38.96
N ASP A 82 45.66 26.81 -38.36
CA ASP A 82 45.94 25.47 -38.91
C ASP A 82 44.68 24.87 -39.56
N ALA A 83 44.64 24.86 -40.89
CA ALA A 83 43.53 24.30 -41.65
C ALA A 83 43.32 22.78 -41.44
N GLY A 84 44.32 22.06 -40.90
CA GLY A 84 44.22 20.63 -40.59
C GLY A 84 43.82 20.32 -39.14
N LEU A 85 43.62 21.34 -38.30
CA LEU A 85 43.36 21.15 -36.87
C LEU A 85 42.08 20.34 -36.60
N GLY A 86 41.02 20.56 -37.38
CA GLY A 86 39.75 19.82 -37.24
C GLY A 86 39.91 18.31 -37.39
N ALA A 87 40.65 17.87 -38.42
CA ALA A 87 40.98 16.45 -38.62
C ALA A 87 41.84 15.90 -37.47
N LYS A 88 42.88 16.63 -37.07
CA LYS A 88 43.76 16.23 -35.95
C LYS A 88 43.00 16.01 -34.64
N LEU A 89 42.03 16.87 -34.33
CA LEU A 89 41.19 16.73 -33.14
C LEU A 89 40.36 15.45 -33.18
N ARG A 90 39.76 15.11 -34.33
CA ARG A 90 39.00 13.88 -34.48
C ARG A 90 39.88 12.64 -34.31
N ASP A 91 41.02 12.58 -34.98
CA ASP A 91 41.90 11.40 -34.98
C ASP A 91 42.58 11.17 -33.61
N SER A 92 42.88 12.28 -32.91
CA SER A 92 43.56 12.22 -31.61
C SER A 92 42.61 11.90 -30.45
N PHE A 93 41.37 12.40 -30.50
CA PHE A 93 40.48 12.40 -29.33
C PHE A 93 39.12 11.71 -29.52
N LEU A 94 38.63 11.54 -30.76
CA LEU A 94 37.26 11.06 -31.00
C LEU A 94 37.22 9.70 -31.70
N ILE A 95 38.08 9.48 -32.69
CA ILE A 95 38.11 8.29 -33.54
C ILE A 95 39.40 7.50 -33.27
N ASN A 96 39.31 6.18 -33.43
CA ASN A 96 40.45 5.26 -33.38
C ASN A 96 40.43 4.43 -34.68
N ASP A 97 41.10 4.94 -35.71
CA ASP A 97 41.22 4.28 -37.01
C ASP A 97 42.43 3.33 -36.98
N ASP A 98 42.18 2.06 -36.66
CA ASP A 98 43.07 0.96 -37.06
C ASP A 98 42.52 0.41 -38.38
N ASP A 99 43.14 0.83 -39.49
CA ASP A 99 43.09 0.24 -40.82
C ASP A 99 41.70 -0.13 -41.37
N GLY A 100 40.89 0.87 -41.76
CA GLY A 100 40.01 0.89 -42.94
C GLY A 100 39.09 -0.29 -43.32
N VAL A 101 38.94 -1.33 -42.48
CA VAL A 101 38.34 -2.62 -42.85
C VAL A 101 37.19 -3.02 -41.91
N THR A 102 36.97 -2.31 -40.80
CA THR A 102 35.80 -2.53 -39.91
C THR A 102 35.20 -1.21 -39.41
N ALA A 103 33.93 -1.26 -38.98
CA ALA A 103 33.15 -0.12 -38.51
C ALA A 103 33.95 0.85 -37.61
N THR A 104 33.81 2.16 -37.87
CA THR A 104 34.47 3.26 -37.15
C THR A 104 34.44 3.03 -35.64
N ARG A 105 35.61 2.95 -35.01
CA ARG A 105 35.73 2.79 -33.55
C ARG A 105 35.89 4.15 -32.89
N PHE A 106 35.01 4.46 -31.95
CA PHE A 106 35.09 5.69 -31.16
C PHE A 106 35.96 5.51 -29.92
N ARG A 107 36.70 6.56 -29.54
CA ARG A 107 37.53 6.58 -28.32
C ARG A 107 36.69 6.60 -27.05
N LEU A 108 35.49 7.18 -27.13
CA LEU A 108 34.45 7.07 -26.11
C LEU A 108 33.26 6.34 -26.74
N LYS A 109 32.91 5.18 -26.18
CA LYS A 109 31.68 4.46 -26.54
C LYS A 109 30.58 4.82 -25.53
N PRO A 110 29.51 5.54 -25.93
CA PRO A 110 28.37 5.85 -25.07
C PRO A 110 27.56 4.61 -24.67
N VAL A 111 26.58 4.81 -23.79
CA VAL A 111 25.55 3.81 -23.49
C VAL A 111 24.77 3.47 -24.76
N LYS A 112 24.30 2.23 -24.86
CA LYS A 112 23.62 1.66 -26.04
C LYS A 112 22.53 2.56 -26.64
N HIS A 113 21.75 3.25 -25.81
CA HIS A 113 20.66 4.12 -26.28
C HIS A 113 21.17 5.43 -26.92
N ASP A 114 22.31 5.96 -26.46
CA ASP A 114 22.92 7.18 -26.99
C ASP A 114 23.91 6.90 -28.12
N ASP A 115 24.42 5.67 -28.22
CA ASP A 115 25.43 5.24 -29.18
C ASP A 115 24.99 5.49 -30.62
N GLU A 116 23.72 5.26 -30.94
CA GLU A 116 23.19 5.51 -32.29
C GLU A 116 23.17 7.01 -32.63
N ALA A 117 22.61 7.85 -31.75
CA ALA A 117 22.55 9.28 -31.95
C ALA A 117 23.97 9.87 -32.04
N TYR A 118 24.86 9.44 -31.14
CA TYR A 118 26.26 9.85 -31.13
C TYR A 118 26.98 9.43 -32.42
N THR A 119 26.84 8.19 -32.87
CA THR A 119 27.46 7.68 -34.11
C THR A 119 27.01 8.46 -35.33
N ARG A 120 25.70 8.79 -35.41
CA ARG A 120 25.15 9.58 -36.53
C ARG A 120 25.75 10.99 -36.60
N LEU A 121 26.17 11.58 -35.48
CA LEU A 121 26.84 12.89 -35.50
C LEU A 121 28.20 12.87 -36.23
N PHE A 122 28.80 11.70 -36.49
CA PHE A 122 30.04 11.55 -37.26
C PHE A 122 29.79 11.17 -38.73
N ARG A 123 28.53 11.01 -39.13
CA ARG A 123 28.11 10.53 -40.43
C ARG A 123 27.30 11.60 -41.15
N ASP A 124 27.69 11.92 -42.38
CA ASP A 124 26.98 12.90 -43.20
C ASP A 124 25.92 12.24 -44.10
N ASP A 125 25.86 10.91 -44.14
CA ASP A 125 24.95 10.10 -44.96
C ASP A 125 23.59 9.81 -44.31
N LEU A 126 23.43 10.10 -43.01
CA LEU A 126 22.21 9.82 -42.25
C LEU A 126 21.72 11.07 -41.51
N PRO A 127 20.39 11.28 -41.39
CA PRO A 127 19.86 12.37 -40.59
C PRO A 127 20.09 12.11 -39.09
N ASP A 128 20.39 13.20 -38.37
CA ASP A 128 20.50 13.20 -36.91
C ASP A 128 19.17 12.77 -36.25
N ILE A 129 19.25 12.27 -35.02
CA ILE A 129 18.07 11.91 -34.22
C ILE A 129 17.64 13.13 -33.40
N GLU A 130 16.65 13.86 -33.91
CA GLU A 130 16.15 15.12 -33.30
C GLU A 130 15.66 14.97 -31.86
N SER A 131 15.10 13.81 -31.51
CA SER A 131 14.61 13.52 -30.15
C SER A 131 15.72 13.24 -29.14
N SER A 132 16.98 13.12 -29.58
CA SER A 132 18.09 12.78 -28.69
C SER A 132 18.66 14.01 -27.97
N THR A 133 18.88 13.87 -26.66
CA THR A 133 19.61 14.84 -25.83
C THR A 133 21.04 15.06 -26.35
N VAL A 134 21.68 14.01 -26.90
CA VAL A 134 23.01 14.07 -27.50
C VAL A 134 23.01 15.04 -28.69
N THR A 135 22.08 14.87 -29.63
CA THR A 135 21.93 15.73 -30.81
C THR A 135 21.56 17.16 -30.42
N THR A 136 20.63 17.32 -29.47
CA THR A 136 20.20 18.64 -28.98
C THR A 136 21.38 19.43 -28.40
N ASN A 137 22.17 18.79 -27.53
CA ASN A 137 23.31 19.45 -26.90
C ASN A 137 24.48 19.68 -27.86
N TYR A 138 24.74 18.75 -28.80
CA TYR A 138 25.72 18.98 -29.86
C TYR A 138 25.42 20.26 -30.65
N ARG A 139 24.16 20.45 -31.06
CA ARG A 139 23.74 21.65 -31.78
C ARG A 139 23.82 22.91 -30.92
N TYR A 140 23.39 22.81 -29.66
CA TYR A 140 23.51 23.90 -28.71
C TYR A 140 24.96 24.34 -28.52
N LEU A 141 25.88 23.39 -28.28
CA LEU A 141 27.31 23.66 -28.17
C LEU A 141 27.88 24.28 -29.45
N THR A 142 27.49 23.77 -30.62
CA THR A 142 27.89 24.35 -31.92
C THR A 142 27.46 25.81 -32.06
N GLN A 143 26.21 26.13 -31.71
CA GLN A 143 25.71 27.51 -31.75
C GLN A 143 26.40 28.40 -30.72
N ARG A 144 26.63 27.90 -29.50
CA ARG A 144 27.30 28.63 -28.43
C ARG A 144 28.75 28.93 -28.77
N LEU A 145 29.50 27.96 -29.29
CA LEU A 145 30.89 28.15 -29.74
C LEU A 145 30.99 29.19 -30.85
N LEU A 146 30.04 29.22 -31.79
CA LEU A 146 29.98 30.26 -32.82
C LEU A 146 29.73 31.66 -32.24
N ALA A 147 28.96 31.73 -31.16
CA ALA A 147 28.58 32.99 -30.54
C ALA A 147 29.68 33.59 -29.64
N THR A 148 30.73 32.83 -29.28
CA THR A 148 31.82 33.34 -28.42
C THR A 148 32.70 34.36 -29.15
N GLY A 149 32.89 34.21 -30.45
CA GLY A 149 33.79 35.06 -31.25
C GLY A 149 35.29 34.75 -31.08
N LEU A 150 35.65 33.70 -30.32
CA LEU A 150 37.02 33.26 -30.08
C LEU A 150 37.60 32.47 -31.28
N GLU A 151 38.92 32.53 -31.48
CA GLU A 151 39.64 31.69 -32.45
C GLU A 151 39.68 30.22 -32.00
N ALA A 152 39.89 29.30 -32.94
CA ALA A 152 39.94 27.87 -32.66
C ALA A 152 41.05 27.51 -31.64
N GLU A 153 42.21 28.18 -31.72
CA GLU A 153 43.33 27.98 -30.82
C GLU A 153 43.05 28.47 -29.39
N GLU A 154 42.28 29.55 -29.23
CA GLU A 154 41.87 30.08 -27.92
C GLU A 154 40.89 29.13 -27.22
N LEU A 155 39.91 28.63 -27.98
CA LEU A 155 38.97 27.63 -27.49
C LEU A 155 39.68 26.31 -27.13
N LEU A 156 40.63 25.87 -27.94
CA LEU A 156 41.41 24.66 -27.65
C LEU A 156 42.27 24.83 -26.40
N ALA A 157 42.94 25.98 -26.24
CA ALA A 157 43.72 26.28 -25.04
C ALA A 157 42.85 26.32 -23.78
N ALA A 158 41.64 26.88 -23.86
CA ALA A 158 40.68 26.86 -22.76
C ALA A 158 40.23 25.43 -22.40
N ILE A 159 39.98 24.58 -23.41
CA ILE A 159 39.64 23.16 -23.21
C ILE A 159 40.81 22.41 -22.55
N ASP A 160 42.05 22.65 -22.98
CA ASP A 160 43.25 22.09 -22.37
C ASP A 160 43.45 22.55 -20.91
N GLY A 161 42.88 23.71 -20.56
CA GLY A 161 42.82 24.24 -19.20
C GLY A 161 41.85 23.50 -18.26
N LEU A 162 40.99 22.60 -18.76
CA LEU A 162 40.09 21.82 -17.93
C LEU A 162 40.85 20.74 -17.15
N GLN A 163 40.84 20.86 -15.81
CA GLN A 163 41.46 19.89 -14.91
C GLN A 163 40.43 18.94 -14.31
N VAL A 164 40.68 17.64 -14.44
CA VAL A 164 39.83 16.59 -13.86
C VAL A 164 40.61 15.76 -12.85
N MET A 165 39.96 15.42 -11.73
CA MET A 165 40.48 14.44 -10.79
C MET A 165 40.18 13.04 -11.32
N ARG A 166 41.21 12.29 -11.74
CA ARG A 166 41.06 10.91 -12.20
C ARG A 166 41.29 9.92 -11.07
N LEU A 167 40.28 9.11 -10.76
CA LEU A 167 40.40 7.98 -9.84
C LEU A 167 40.40 6.67 -10.65
N ASN A 168 41.45 5.87 -10.52
CA ASN A 168 41.51 4.52 -11.09
C ASN A 168 41.29 3.50 -9.97
N LEU A 169 40.24 2.70 -10.08
CA LEU A 169 39.93 1.66 -9.10
C LEU A 169 40.85 0.44 -9.28
N GLY A 170 41.36 -0.08 -8.16
CA GLY A 170 42.05 -1.35 -8.07
C GLY A 170 41.11 -2.55 -8.21
N GLN A 171 41.67 -3.75 -8.16
CA GLN A 171 40.86 -4.98 -8.19
C GLN A 171 40.08 -5.21 -6.88
N GLU A 172 40.65 -4.81 -5.74
CA GLU A 172 40.09 -4.96 -4.39
C GLU A 172 39.09 -3.85 -4.00
N ASP A 173 39.01 -2.78 -4.81
CA ASP A 173 38.09 -1.67 -4.56
C ASP A 173 36.67 -2.08 -4.92
N ASP A 174 35.72 -1.80 -4.03
CA ASP A 174 34.28 -1.98 -4.25
C ASP A 174 33.75 -0.81 -5.12
N PRO A 175 33.51 -1.04 -6.43
CA PRO A 175 33.11 0.02 -7.35
C PRO A 175 31.75 0.61 -6.96
N GLN A 176 30.88 -0.20 -6.38
CA GLN A 176 29.53 0.19 -5.99
C GLN A 176 29.56 1.16 -4.80
N ARG A 177 30.34 0.87 -3.75
CA ARG A 177 30.46 1.79 -2.59
C ARG A 177 31.06 3.13 -2.98
N ILE A 178 32.06 3.11 -3.85
CA ILE A 178 32.71 4.34 -4.33
C ILE A 178 31.72 5.15 -5.18
N PHE A 179 30.96 4.49 -6.04
CA PHE A 179 29.91 5.11 -6.84
C PHE A 179 28.79 5.71 -5.97
N GLU A 180 28.33 5.01 -4.94
CA GLU A 180 27.32 5.50 -3.98
C GLU A 180 27.81 6.76 -3.25
N SER A 181 29.08 6.78 -2.84
CA SER A 181 29.70 7.91 -2.14
C SER A 181 29.81 9.16 -3.02
N LEU A 182 30.27 9.00 -4.27
CA LEU A 182 30.51 10.10 -5.21
C LEU A 182 29.21 10.77 -5.70
N ASN A 183 28.18 9.97 -5.98
CA ASN A 183 26.89 10.47 -6.48
C ASN A 183 26.08 11.25 -5.44
N SER A 184 26.51 11.27 -4.17
CA SER A 184 25.89 12.10 -3.13
C SER A 184 26.09 13.61 -3.34
N THR A 185 27.04 14.02 -4.21
CA THR A 185 27.43 15.43 -4.41
C THR A 185 27.13 15.99 -5.81
N GLY A 186 26.68 15.15 -6.76
CA GLY A 186 26.43 15.52 -8.16
C GLY A 186 24.95 15.59 -8.56
N LEU A 187 24.66 15.52 -9.87
CA LEU A 187 23.29 15.38 -10.38
C LEU A 187 22.71 14.04 -9.88
N ALA A 188 21.75 14.12 -8.96
CA ALA A 188 21.18 12.96 -8.29
C ALA A 188 20.70 11.89 -9.29
N LEU A 189 21.06 10.63 -9.01
CA LEU A 189 20.52 9.48 -9.72
C LEU A 189 19.08 9.21 -9.28
N SER A 190 18.26 8.72 -10.21
CA SER A 190 16.96 8.16 -9.86
C SER A 190 17.13 6.92 -8.97
N GLU A 191 16.07 6.51 -8.29
CA GLU A 191 16.14 5.31 -7.46
C GLU A 191 16.28 4.05 -8.32
N ALA A 192 15.60 4.02 -9.47
CA ALA A 192 15.72 2.98 -10.48
C ALA A 192 17.15 2.90 -11.05
N ASP A 193 17.83 4.02 -11.32
CA ASP A 193 19.24 4.02 -11.75
C ASP A 193 20.14 3.38 -10.69
N LYS A 194 19.92 3.70 -9.41
CA LYS A 194 20.68 3.08 -8.31
C LYS A 194 20.42 1.57 -8.23
N ILE A 195 19.18 1.14 -8.45
CA ILE A 195 18.82 -0.29 -8.52
C ILE A 195 19.51 -0.95 -9.73
N ARG A 196 19.50 -0.34 -10.91
CA ARG A 196 20.19 -0.85 -12.11
C ARG A 196 21.66 -1.10 -11.82
N ASN A 197 22.32 -0.11 -11.21
CA ASN A 197 23.72 -0.19 -10.82
C ASN A 197 23.97 -1.34 -9.84
N LEU A 198 23.17 -1.45 -8.77
CA LEU A 198 23.28 -2.54 -7.79
C LEU A 198 23.19 -3.92 -8.44
N VAL A 199 22.31 -4.10 -9.42
CA VAL A 199 22.05 -5.42 -10.01
C VAL A 199 23.08 -5.80 -11.08
N LEU A 200 23.71 -4.82 -11.73
CA LEU A 200 24.59 -5.06 -12.89
C LEU A 200 26.08 -4.86 -12.59
N MET A 201 26.47 -3.99 -11.67
CA MET A 201 27.87 -3.54 -11.54
C MET A 201 28.86 -4.65 -11.16
N ASP A 202 28.42 -5.63 -10.36
CA ASP A 202 29.26 -6.75 -9.90
C ASP A 202 29.33 -7.93 -10.91
N LEU A 203 28.59 -7.85 -12.02
CA LEU A 203 28.57 -8.93 -13.02
C LEU A 203 29.74 -8.80 -14.00
N PRO A 204 30.25 -9.90 -14.59
CA PRO A 204 31.18 -9.84 -15.72
C PRO A 204 30.56 -9.14 -16.93
N ALA A 205 31.35 -8.44 -17.76
CA ALA A 205 30.83 -7.61 -18.87
C ALA A 205 29.89 -8.35 -19.84
N ALA A 206 30.20 -9.60 -20.21
CA ALA A 206 29.33 -10.41 -21.06
C ALA A 206 27.98 -10.74 -20.40
N GLU A 207 27.97 -10.94 -19.08
CA GLU A 207 26.75 -11.17 -18.31
C GLU A 207 25.98 -9.87 -18.06
N GLN A 208 26.66 -8.73 -17.88
CA GLN A 208 26.03 -7.41 -17.78
C GLN A 208 25.17 -7.11 -18.99
N GLU A 209 25.70 -7.27 -20.21
CA GLU A 209 24.93 -7.04 -21.44
C GLU A 209 23.73 -7.97 -21.54
N LYS A 210 23.90 -9.25 -21.17
CA LYS A 210 22.81 -10.23 -21.20
C LYS A 210 21.71 -9.87 -20.20
N VAL A 211 22.05 -9.64 -18.93
CA VAL A 211 21.08 -9.28 -17.87
C VAL A 211 20.41 -7.94 -18.19
N TYR A 212 21.15 -6.99 -18.75
CA TYR A 212 20.57 -5.73 -19.21
C TYR A 212 19.52 -5.95 -20.31
N ASN A 213 19.87 -6.65 -21.39
CA ASN A 213 18.97 -6.81 -22.53
C ASN A 213 17.76 -7.72 -22.21
N ASP A 214 18.01 -8.84 -21.53
CA ASP A 214 16.98 -9.87 -21.30
C ASP A 214 16.01 -9.49 -20.16
N HIS A 215 16.47 -8.69 -19.20
CA HIS A 215 15.69 -8.32 -18.01
C HIS A 215 15.50 -6.81 -17.86
N TRP A 216 16.58 -6.04 -17.68
CA TRP A 216 16.45 -4.62 -17.31
C TRP A 216 15.73 -3.79 -18.37
N ASN A 217 16.24 -3.80 -19.60
CA ASN A 217 15.65 -3.10 -20.73
C ASN A 217 14.21 -3.59 -20.98
N ARG A 218 13.96 -4.88 -20.78
CA ARG A 218 12.60 -5.43 -20.91
C ARG A 218 11.66 -4.88 -19.84
N ILE A 219 12.12 -4.70 -18.60
CA ILE A 219 11.35 -4.05 -17.53
C ILE A 219 11.05 -2.61 -17.94
N GLU A 220 12.06 -1.85 -18.37
CA GLU A 220 11.91 -0.46 -18.83
C GLU A 220 10.85 -0.32 -19.94
N GLU A 221 10.92 -1.15 -20.98
CA GLU A 221 9.93 -1.17 -22.06
C GLU A 221 8.51 -1.48 -21.57
N LEU A 222 8.37 -2.47 -20.67
CA LEU A 222 7.06 -2.88 -20.17
C LEU A 222 6.38 -1.80 -19.32
N VAL A 223 7.17 -0.98 -18.63
CA VAL A 223 6.67 0.09 -17.75
C VAL A 223 6.68 1.46 -18.42
N ASP A 224 6.88 1.51 -19.74
CA ASP A 224 6.96 2.75 -20.52
C ASP A 224 8.00 3.73 -19.95
N TYR A 225 9.14 3.18 -19.51
CA TYR A 225 10.26 3.87 -18.87
C TYR A 225 9.93 4.58 -17.53
N ASP A 226 8.71 4.44 -16.98
CA ASP A 226 8.31 4.94 -15.65
C ASP A 226 8.74 3.97 -14.53
N THR A 227 10.06 3.80 -14.39
CA THR A 227 10.67 2.76 -13.54
C THR A 227 10.61 3.05 -12.04
N ASP A 228 10.72 4.31 -11.63
CA ASP A 228 10.73 4.70 -10.21
C ASP A 228 9.42 4.34 -9.48
N PRO A 229 8.22 4.73 -9.98
CA PRO A 229 6.95 4.30 -9.40
C PRO A 229 6.75 2.80 -9.47
N PHE A 230 7.19 2.16 -10.55
CA PHE A 230 7.12 0.71 -10.73
C PHE A 230 7.84 -0.05 -9.61
N PHE A 231 9.14 0.24 -9.38
CA PHE A 231 9.92 -0.44 -8.34
C PHE A 231 9.34 -0.18 -6.95
N ARG A 232 8.79 1.02 -6.72
CA ARG A 232 8.09 1.32 -5.48
C ARG A 232 6.87 0.41 -5.28
N TRP A 233 6.04 0.19 -6.31
CA TRP A 233 4.87 -0.69 -6.21
C TRP A 233 5.24 -2.16 -6.07
N PHE A 234 6.28 -2.62 -6.78
CA PHE A 234 6.87 -3.94 -6.56
C PHE A 234 7.32 -4.13 -5.11
N LEU A 235 8.00 -3.15 -4.53
CA LEU A 235 8.40 -3.22 -3.12
C LEU A 235 7.20 -3.22 -2.19
N VAL A 236 6.13 -2.48 -2.48
CA VAL A 236 4.90 -2.53 -1.67
C VAL A 236 4.31 -3.94 -1.65
N SER A 237 4.26 -4.65 -2.79
CA SER A 237 3.67 -5.99 -2.84
C SER A 237 4.48 -7.03 -2.06
N VAL A 238 5.81 -6.91 -2.04
CA VAL A 238 6.68 -7.87 -1.31
C VAL A 238 6.90 -7.48 0.16
N LEU A 239 6.98 -6.18 0.48
CA LEU A 239 7.23 -5.69 1.85
C LEU A 239 5.94 -5.45 2.65
N GLY A 240 4.79 -5.37 1.98
CA GLY A 240 3.48 -5.11 2.59
C GLY A 240 3.37 -3.79 3.36
N ARG A 241 4.27 -2.85 3.07
CA ARG A 241 4.30 -1.48 3.56
C ARG A 241 4.80 -0.58 2.44
N THR A 242 4.43 0.70 2.45
CA THR A 242 4.83 1.65 1.40
C THR A 242 6.19 2.28 1.72
N PRO A 243 7.24 2.06 0.91
CA PRO A 243 8.49 2.79 1.02
C PRO A 243 8.30 4.29 0.77
N ARG A 244 9.15 5.11 1.40
CA ARG A 244 9.33 6.51 1.00
C ARG A 244 10.01 6.56 -0.37
N ARG A 245 9.72 7.59 -1.16
CA ARG A 245 10.21 7.70 -2.55
C ARG A 245 11.74 7.73 -2.62
N ASP A 246 12.38 8.39 -1.67
CA ASP A 246 13.84 8.51 -1.51
C ASP A 246 14.52 7.29 -0.84
N GLN A 247 13.74 6.27 -0.47
CA GLN A 247 14.25 5.06 0.19
C GLN A 247 14.02 3.79 -0.64
N VAL A 248 13.50 3.92 -1.86
CA VAL A 248 13.18 2.78 -2.75
C VAL A 248 14.42 1.93 -2.99
N PHE A 249 15.56 2.56 -3.26
CA PHE A 249 16.84 1.88 -3.44
C PHE A 249 17.27 1.09 -2.20
N GLN A 250 17.21 1.70 -1.01
CA GLN A 250 17.65 1.05 0.23
C GLN A 250 16.78 -0.16 0.58
N GLU A 251 15.47 -0.04 0.37
CA GLU A 251 14.52 -1.13 0.56
C GLU A 251 14.70 -2.25 -0.46
N PHE A 252 15.01 -1.92 -1.71
CA PHE A 252 15.35 -2.92 -2.73
C PHE A 252 16.67 -3.62 -2.41
N LYS A 253 17.70 -2.89 -1.93
CA LYS A 253 18.97 -3.47 -1.49
C LYS A 253 18.76 -4.47 -0.34
N ALA A 254 17.93 -4.11 0.63
CA ALA A 254 17.54 -5.01 1.72
C ALA A 254 16.75 -6.24 1.23
N TYR A 255 15.84 -6.05 0.26
CA TYR A 255 15.13 -7.15 -0.40
C TYR A 255 16.09 -8.10 -1.12
N ALA A 256 17.00 -7.58 -1.94
CA ALA A 256 17.99 -8.36 -2.69
C ALA A 256 18.90 -9.17 -1.74
N ALA A 257 19.39 -8.56 -0.67
CA ALA A 257 20.18 -9.23 0.35
C ALA A 257 19.43 -10.39 1.03
N ARG A 258 18.11 -10.25 1.27
CA ARG A 258 17.27 -11.33 1.83
C ARG A 258 17.03 -12.48 0.85
N GLN A 259 16.97 -12.20 -0.46
CA GLN A 259 16.79 -13.25 -1.47
C GLN A 259 18.06 -14.09 -1.65
N GLY A 260 19.25 -13.55 -1.33
CA GLY A 260 20.51 -14.27 -1.48
C GLY A 260 20.87 -14.63 -2.93
N THR A 261 20.29 -13.93 -3.91
CA THR A 261 20.54 -14.12 -5.35
C THR A 261 20.93 -12.80 -6.02
N SER A 262 21.58 -12.88 -7.18
CA SER A 262 22.06 -11.74 -7.95
C SER A 262 21.73 -11.86 -9.45
N GLY A 263 21.96 -10.78 -10.20
CA GLY A 263 21.81 -10.72 -11.66
C GLY A 263 20.42 -11.15 -12.14
N ALA A 264 20.38 -12.03 -13.15
CA ALA A 264 19.14 -12.50 -13.77
C ALA A 264 18.14 -13.13 -12.78
N ARG A 265 18.63 -13.89 -11.78
CA ARG A 265 17.76 -14.57 -10.81
C ARG A 265 17.03 -13.59 -9.91
N LEU A 266 17.72 -12.52 -9.49
CA LEU A 266 17.12 -11.45 -8.71
C LEU A 266 16.07 -10.65 -9.52
N LEU A 267 16.33 -10.44 -10.81
CA LEU A 267 15.41 -9.72 -11.70
C LEU A 267 14.26 -10.56 -12.24
N ALA A 268 14.30 -11.89 -12.19
CA ALA A 268 13.25 -12.73 -12.75
C ALA A 268 11.85 -12.42 -12.13
N PRO A 269 11.68 -12.37 -10.79
CA PRO A 269 10.40 -11.98 -10.19
C PRO A 269 9.99 -10.54 -10.50
N VAL A 270 10.96 -9.63 -10.63
CA VAL A 270 10.70 -8.23 -11.02
C VAL A 270 10.20 -8.15 -12.46
N THR A 271 10.78 -8.96 -13.36
CA THR A 271 10.40 -9.03 -14.77
C THR A 271 8.99 -9.60 -14.93
N GLU A 272 8.64 -10.62 -14.15
CA GLU A 272 7.28 -11.17 -14.12
C GLU A 272 6.28 -10.14 -13.60
N PHE A 273 6.62 -9.45 -12.51
CA PHE A 273 5.81 -8.36 -11.98
C PHE A 273 5.63 -7.23 -13.02
N ALA A 274 6.68 -6.88 -13.78
CA ALA A 274 6.60 -5.90 -14.88
C ALA A 274 5.64 -6.31 -16.00
N ARG A 275 5.63 -7.59 -16.40
CA ARG A 275 4.68 -8.11 -17.40
C ARG A 275 3.25 -8.00 -16.88
N ASN A 276 3.00 -8.48 -15.67
CA ASN A 276 1.68 -8.40 -15.04
C ASN A 276 1.24 -6.94 -14.86
N TYR A 277 2.16 -6.05 -14.48
CA TYR A 277 1.93 -4.62 -14.33
C TYR A 277 1.49 -3.99 -15.65
N HIS A 278 2.23 -4.25 -16.73
CA HIS A 278 1.89 -3.81 -18.08
C HIS A 278 0.50 -4.29 -18.49
N ASP A 279 0.23 -5.59 -18.31
CA ASP A 279 -1.03 -6.20 -18.72
C ASP A 279 -2.24 -5.64 -17.95
N ILE A 280 -2.07 -5.33 -16.67
CA ILE A 280 -3.10 -4.67 -15.85
C ILE A 280 -3.37 -3.25 -16.38
N LEU A 281 -2.34 -2.45 -16.65
CA LEU A 281 -2.49 -1.07 -17.11
C LEU A 281 -3.04 -0.96 -18.54
N GLN A 282 -2.61 -1.86 -19.42
CA GLN A 282 -3.08 -1.90 -20.81
C GLN A 282 -4.38 -2.70 -20.98
N SER A 283 -4.83 -3.41 -19.93
CA SER A 283 -5.99 -4.30 -19.99
C SER A 283 -5.82 -5.38 -21.08
N THR A 284 -4.65 -6.01 -21.08
CA THR A 284 -4.21 -7.06 -22.03
C THR A 284 -3.79 -8.32 -21.30
N THR A 285 -4.49 -8.70 -20.24
CA THR A 285 -4.17 -9.85 -19.39
C THR A 285 -4.31 -11.20 -20.12
N GLY A 286 -5.04 -11.22 -21.24
CA GLY A 286 -5.39 -12.42 -21.98
C GLY A 286 -6.75 -13.01 -21.57
N PHE A 287 -7.41 -12.41 -20.58
CA PHE A 287 -8.72 -12.84 -20.07
C PHE A 287 -9.78 -11.77 -20.42
N PRO A 288 -10.65 -12.00 -21.42
CA PRO A 288 -11.53 -10.95 -21.96
C PRO A 288 -12.47 -10.30 -20.95
N ALA A 289 -12.95 -11.05 -19.96
CA ALA A 289 -13.84 -10.52 -18.92
C ALA A 289 -13.09 -9.60 -17.94
N ILE A 290 -11.87 -10.00 -17.55
CA ILE A 290 -10.96 -9.20 -16.73
C ILE A 290 -10.56 -7.92 -17.49
N ASP A 291 -10.13 -8.06 -18.74
CA ASP A 291 -9.67 -6.93 -19.56
C ASP A 291 -10.77 -5.87 -19.75
N ARG A 292 -12.02 -6.31 -19.98
CA ARG A 292 -13.16 -5.38 -20.07
C ARG A 292 -13.33 -4.57 -18.79
N ARG A 293 -13.16 -5.19 -17.63
CA ARG A 293 -13.32 -4.53 -16.33
C ARG A 293 -12.13 -3.64 -15.99
N LEU A 294 -10.91 -4.08 -16.29
CA LEU A 294 -9.70 -3.30 -16.13
C LEU A 294 -9.72 -2.02 -16.98
N LYS A 295 -10.21 -2.08 -18.23
CA LYS A 295 -10.39 -0.89 -19.06
C LYS A 295 -11.19 0.19 -18.35
N ARG A 296 -12.23 -0.20 -17.61
CA ARG A 296 -13.02 0.74 -16.80
C ARG A 296 -12.29 1.19 -15.55
N LEU A 297 -11.71 0.27 -14.80
CA LEU A 297 -10.96 0.58 -13.57
C LEU A 297 -9.81 1.57 -13.85
N ASN A 298 -9.09 1.40 -14.96
CA ASN A 298 -7.95 2.23 -15.33
C ASN A 298 -8.35 3.66 -15.69
N ILE A 299 -9.63 3.94 -16.01
CA ILE A 299 -10.13 5.31 -16.16
C ILE A 299 -9.95 6.10 -14.84
N LEU A 300 -10.07 5.45 -13.69
CA LEU A 300 -9.95 6.08 -12.38
C LEU A 300 -8.50 6.49 -12.03
N LYS A 301 -7.49 5.97 -12.75
CA LYS A 301 -6.05 6.23 -12.53
C LYS A 301 -5.64 6.09 -11.05
N GLN A 302 -5.92 4.92 -10.46
CA GLN A 302 -5.66 4.65 -9.04
C GLN A 302 -4.56 3.61 -8.85
N ASP A 303 -3.30 4.01 -8.98
CA ASP A 303 -2.15 3.10 -8.91
C ASP A 303 -1.97 2.42 -7.55
N VAL A 304 -2.64 2.96 -6.52
CA VAL A 304 -2.62 2.44 -5.14
C VAL A 304 -3.10 0.99 -5.02
N VAL A 305 -3.87 0.49 -6.00
CA VAL A 305 -4.36 -0.90 -6.01
C VAL A 305 -3.39 -1.87 -6.68
N LEU A 306 -2.38 -1.37 -7.41
CA LEU A 306 -1.46 -2.21 -8.18
C LEU A 306 -0.67 -3.21 -7.33
N PRO A 307 -0.20 -2.88 -6.10
CA PRO A 307 0.47 -3.85 -5.23
C PRO A 307 -0.40 -5.06 -4.86
N PHE A 308 -1.73 -4.92 -5.00
CA PHE A 308 -2.68 -6.00 -4.81
C PHE A 308 -3.00 -6.71 -6.13
N LEU A 309 -3.36 -5.98 -7.18
CA LEU A 309 -3.84 -6.59 -8.44
C LEU A 309 -2.73 -7.28 -9.25
N VAL A 310 -1.54 -6.69 -9.32
CA VAL A 310 -0.43 -7.19 -10.14
C VAL A 310 0.06 -8.57 -9.72
N PRO A 311 0.32 -8.85 -8.43
CA PRO A 311 0.71 -10.20 -8.05
C PRO A 311 -0.49 -11.18 -8.07
N LEU A 312 -1.72 -10.68 -7.90
CA LEU A 312 -2.93 -11.51 -7.93
C LEU A 312 -3.27 -12.02 -9.33
N ILE A 313 -3.03 -11.25 -10.40
CA ILE A 313 -3.14 -11.76 -11.79
C ILE A 313 -2.04 -12.79 -12.09
N GLY A 314 -0.87 -12.68 -11.44
CA GLY A 314 0.16 -13.73 -11.46
C GLY A 314 -0.37 -15.03 -10.85
N ASP A 315 -1.08 -14.95 -9.72
CA ASP A 315 -1.72 -16.10 -9.07
C ASP A 315 -2.86 -16.72 -9.91
N VAL A 316 -3.51 -15.93 -10.77
CA VAL A 316 -4.45 -16.47 -11.78
C VAL A 316 -3.71 -17.26 -12.86
N ARG A 317 -2.58 -16.74 -13.34
CA ARG A 317 -1.76 -17.39 -14.38
C ARG A 317 -1.10 -18.68 -13.88
N SER A 318 -0.75 -18.76 -12.59
CA SER A 318 -0.23 -19.98 -11.97
C SER A 318 -1.34 -21.00 -11.63
N GLY A 319 -2.61 -20.63 -11.77
CA GLY A 319 -3.75 -21.48 -11.41
C GLY A 319 -4.04 -21.54 -9.91
N THR A 320 -3.39 -20.71 -9.09
CA THR A 320 -3.65 -20.61 -7.64
C THR A 320 -4.99 -19.94 -7.35
N ILE A 321 -5.41 -19.00 -8.20
CA ILE A 321 -6.69 -18.28 -8.12
C ILE A 321 -7.43 -18.44 -9.44
N THR A 322 -8.76 -18.51 -9.39
CA THR A 322 -9.58 -18.63 -10.61
C THR A 322 -9.80 -17.26 -11.27
N GLU A 323 -10.03 -17.25 -12.60
CA GLU A 323 -10.40 -16.02 -13.33
C GLU A 323 -11.61 -15.33 -12.70
N LYS A 324 -12.61 -16.11 -12.29
CA LYS A 324 -13.83 -15.61 -11.63
C LYS A 324 -13.51 -14.90 -10.31
N ASP A 325 -12.70 -15.53 -9.46
CA ASP A 325 -12.34 -14.97 -8.16
C ASP A 325 -11.57 -13.65 -8.30
N PHE A 326 -10.68 -13.55 -9.29
CA PHE A 326 -10.03 -12.28 -9.63
C PHE A 326 -11.00 -11.21 -10.15
N LEU A 327 -11.97 -11.61 -10.99
CA LEU A 327 -13.01 -10.70 -11.50
C LEU A 327 -13.91 -10.15 -10.37
N ASP A 328 -14.20 -10.98 -9.36
CA ASP A 328 -14.92 -10.61 -8.14
C ASP A 328 -14.06 -9.67 -7.27
N CYS A 329 -12.75 -9.93 -7.15
CA CYS A 329 -11.81 -9.00 -6.50
C CYS A 329 -11.77 -7.62 -7.17
N LEU A 330 -11.78 -7.57 -8.50
CA LEU A 330 -11.88 -6.32 -9.26
C LEU A 330 -13.21 -5.61 -8.98
N ALA A 331 -14.31 -6.36 -8.83
CA ALA A 331 -15.61 -5.81 -8.48
C ALA A 331 -15.62 -5.09 -7.15
N ILE A 332 -15.09 -5.77 -6.15
CA ILE A 332 -15.02 -5.28 -4.78
C ILE A 332 -14.13 -4.04 -4.72
N THR A 333 -12.98 -4.09 -5.41
CA THR A 333 -12.02 -2.99 -5.49
C THR A 333 -12.65 -1.75 -6.16
N GLU A 334 -13.31 -1.95 -7.30
CA GLU A 334 -14.02 -0.91 -8.05
C GLU A 334 -15.13 -0.26 -7.21
N SER A 335 -15.97 -1.09 -6.58
CA SER A 335 -17.05 -0.64 -5.67
C SER A 335 -16.49 0.15 -4.48
N TYR A 336 -15.44 -0.36 -3.84
CA TYR A 336 -14.80 0.29 -2.70
C TYR A 336 -14.26 1.68 -3.06
N LEU A 337 -13.52 1.79 -4.17
CA LEU A 337 -12.97 3.07 -4.62
C LEU A 337 -14.09 4.07 -4.95
N PHE A 338 -15.07 3.67 -5.76
CA PHE A 338 -16.08 4.59 -6.26
C PHE A 338 -17.05 5.06 -5.17
N ARG A 339 -17.46 4.18 -4.25
CA ARG A 339 -18.25 4.56 -3.07
C ARG A 339 -17.51 5.59 -2.22
N ARG A 340 -16.21 5.39 -1.97
CA ARG A 340 -15.40 6.34 -1.21
C ARG A 340 -15.28 7.70 -1.90
N PHE A 341 -15.14 7.72 -3.22
CA PHE A 341 -15.10 8.99 -3.97
C PHE A 341 -16.42 9.74 -3.93
N THR A 342 -17.54 9.01 -3.95
CA THR A 342 -18.89 9.57 -3.87
C THR A 342 -19.15 10.14 -2.47
N CYS A 343 -18.83 9.38 -1.42
CA CYS A 343 -18.95 9.79 -0.01
C CYS A 343 -17.83 10.72 0.49
N ASN A 344 -17.06 11.31 -0.43
CA ASN A 344 -16.03 12.31 -0.15
C ASN A 344 -14.97 11.88 0.88
N LEU A 345 -14.63 10.59 0.93
CA LEU A 345 -13.61 10.06 1.85
C LEU A 345 -12.19 10.32 1.34
N ALA A 346 -11.29 10.68 2.25
CA ALA A 346 -9.91 11.01 1.93
C ALA A 346 -9.14 9.82 1.34
N THR A 347 -8.33 10.06 0.31
CA THR A 347 -7.58 9.00 -0.39
C THR A 347 -6.32 8.54 0.35
N ASN A 348 -5.87 9.28 1.36
CA ASN A 348 -4.59 9.04 2.05
C ASN A 348 -4.48 7.65 2.69
N SER A 349 -5.59 7.03 3.08
CA SER A 349 -5.60 5.69 3.67
C SER A 349 -5.43 4.57 2.65
N LEU A 350 -5.64 4.82 1.34
CA LEU A 350 -5.64 3.78 0.31
C LEU A 350 -4.29 3.07 0.19
N ASN A 351 -3.19 3.81 0.24
CA ASN A 351 -1.83 3.25 0.17
C ASN A 351 -1.59 2.21 1.27
N LYS A 352 -1.98 2.56 2.52
CA LYS A 352 -1.85 1.64 3.66
C LYS A 352 -2.81 0.46 3.55
N THR A 353 -4.00 0.68 2.98
CA THR A 353 -4.99 -0.36 2.76
C THR A 353 -4.49 -1.43 1.79
N PHE A 354 -4.15 -1.05 0.57
CA PHE A 354 -3.77 -1.99 -0.47
C PHE A 354 -2.36 -2.55 -0.31
N ALA A 355 -1.51 -1.93 0.52
CA ALA A 355 -0.22 -2.50 0.87
C ALA A 355 -0.33 -3.84 1.63
N THR A 356 -1.36 -4.05 2.46
CA THR A 356 -1.45 -5.26 3.29
C THR A 356 -2.33 -6.36 2.70
N ILE A 357 -3.26 -6.01 1.81
CA ILE A 357 -4.31 -6.92 1.34
C ILE A 357 -3.71 -8.16 0.64
N TYR A 358 -2.72 -8.00 -0.24
CA TYR A 358 -2.15 -9.16 -0.93
C TYR A 358 -1.54 -10.18 0.03
N ARG A 359 -0.84 -9.71 1.07
CA ARG A 359 -0.30 -10.58 2.14
C ARG A 359 -1.42 -11.26 2.92
N GLU A 360 -2.51 -10.56 3.21
CA GLU A 360 -3.67 -11.13 3.89
C GLU A 360 -4.31 -12.24 3.04
N VAL A 361 -4.46 -12.02 1.73
CA VAL A 361 -4.91 -13.05 0.78
C VAL A 361 -3.96 -14.25 0.82
N LYS A 362 -2.65 -14.05 0.61
CA LYS A 362 -1.67 -15.15 0.66
C LYS A 362 -1.70 -15.94 1.97
N LYS A 363 -1.94 -15.28 3.10
CA LYS A 363 -1.98 -15.92 4.43
C LYS A 363 -3.22 -16.80 4.63
N HIS A 364 -4.35 -16.40 4.05
CA HIS A 364 -5.65 -16.99 4.36
C HIS A 364 -6.29 -17.76 3.21
N LEU A 365 -5.73 -17.68 2.01
CA LEU A 365 -6.20 -18.41 0.84
C LEU A 365 -6.08 -19.92 1.11
N SER A 366 -7.16 -20.64 0.84
CA SER A 366 -7.26 -22.10 0.99
C SER A 366 -8.24 -22.65 -0.04
N ASP A 367 -8.34 -23.97 -0.15
CA ASP A 367 -9.31 -24.63 -1.05
C ASP A 367 -10.77 -24.26 -0.75
N THR A 368 -11.05 -23.79 0.47
CA THR A 368 -12.39 -23.39 0.94
C THR A 368 -12.61 -21.88 0.98
N THR A 369 -11.58 -21.07 0.73
CA THR A 369 -11.64 -19.61 0.90
C THR A 369 -11.17 -18.90 -0.36
N SER A 370 -12.02 -18.03 -0.92
CA SER A 370 -11.70 -17.24 -2.10
C SER A 370 -10.89 -15.98 -1.75
N ALA A 371 -10.11 -15.47 -2.71
CA ALA A 371 -9.43 -14.19 -2.56
C ALA A 371 -10.42 -13.03 -2.42
N ALA A 372 -11.58 -13.11 -3.10
CA ALA A 372 -12.65 -12.13 -3.00
C ALA A 372 -13.26 -12.06 -1.59
N ASP A 373 -13.44 -13.20 -0.92
CA ASP A 373 -13.92 -13.25 0.47
C ASP A 373 -12.94 -12.58 1.44
N ILE A 374 -11.65 -12.88 1.31
CA ILE A 374 -10.61 -12.31 2.16
C ILE A 374 -10.51 -10.78 1.91
N LEU A 375 -10.59 -10.34 0.65
CA LEU A 375 -10.64 -8.93 0.30
C LEU A 375 -11.87 -8.24 0.91
N ALA A 376 -13.05 -8.82 0.76
CA ALA A 376 -14.29 -8.30 1.33
C ALA A 376 -14.16 -8.14 2.85
N TRP A 377 -13.72 -9.19 3.55
CA TRP A 377 -13.49 -9.17 4.99
C TRP A 377 -12.47 -8.08 5.38
N SER A 378 -11.35 -7.99 4.66
CA SER A 378 -10.29 -7.02 4.94
C SER A 378 -10.75 -5.58 4.80
N LEU A 379 -11.63 -5.29 3.84
CA LEU A 379 -12.16 -3.94 3.61
C LEU A 379 -13.34 -3.59 4.52
N LEU A 380 -14.24 -4.54 4.80
CA LEU A 380 -15.44 -4.31 5.62
C LEU A 380 -15.12 -4.00 7.09
N ARG A 381 -14.03 -4.56 7.62
CA ARG A 381 -13.59 -4.30 9.00
C ARG A 381 -12.88 -2.96 9.20
N ARG A 382 -12.64 -2.18 8.14
CA ARG A 382 -11.91 -0.91 8.24
C ARG A 382 -12.82 0.19 8.74
N GLU A 383 -12.27 1.06 9.58
CA GLU A 383 -12.98 2.17 10.23
C GLU A 383 -12.47 3.54 9.75
N GLY A 384 -13.16 4.60 10.18
CA GLY A 384 -12.76 5.98 9.92
C GLY A 384 -12.68 6.31 8.43
N SER A 385 -11.58 6.93 8.00
CA SER A 385 -11.37 7.31 6.59
C SER A 385 -11.10 6.13 5.65
N ALA A 386 -10.75 4.96 6.19
CA ALA A 386 -10.46 3.74 5.42
C ALA A 386 -11.67 2.82 5.26
N ARG A 387 -12.82 3.16 5.83
CA ARG A 387 -14.03 2.34 5.81
C ARG A 387 -14.63 2.16 4.42
N PHE A 388 -15.47 1.14 4.29
CA PHE A 388 -16.31 0.88 3.12
C PHE A 388 -17.69 1.53 3.34
N PRO A 389 -18.11 2.54 2.56
CA PRO A 389 -19.43 3.16 2.72
C PRO A 389 -20.59 2.18 2.47
N GLY A 390 -21.54 2.14 3.41
CA GLY A 390 -22.73 1.30 3.30
C GLY A 390 -23.75 1.84 2.30
N ASP A 391 -24.76 1.03 1.95
CA ASP A 391 -25.72 1.35 0.88
C ASP A 391 -26.53 2.62 1.15
N LYS A 392 -26.99 2.81 2.39
CA LYS A 392 -27.81 3.98 2.76
C LYS A 392 -27.02 5.28 2.62
N GLU A 393 -25.78 5.28 3.11
CA GLU A 393 -24.88 6.42 3.02
C GLU A 393 -24.51 6.71 1.56
N PHE A 394 -24.11 5.67 0.82
CA PHE A 394 -23.73 5.80 -0.58
C PHE A 394 -24.88 6.33 -1.44
N ALA A 395 -26.11 5.82 -1.25
CA ALA A 395 -27.29 6.31 -1.98
C ALA A 395 -27.59 7.79 -1.68
N ALA A 396 -27.54 8.19 -0.40
CA ALA A 396 -27.75 9.58 0.01
C ALA A 396 -26.71 10.52 -0.60
N ASP A 397 -25.43 10.16 -0.54
CA ASP A 397 -24.36 10.98 -1.12
C ASP A 397 -24.41 10.97 -2.64
N PHE A 398 -24.70 9.83 -3.28
CA PHE A 398 -24.82 9.74 -4.74
C PHE A 398 -25.90 10.68 -5.27
N THR A 399 -27.04 10.81 -4.59
CA THR A 399 -28.10 11.71 -5.06
C THR A 399 -27.78 13.19 -4.85
N THR A 400 -26.95 13.54 -3.85
CA THR A 400 -26.70 14.93 -3.44
C THR A 400 -25.35 15.49 -3.91
N ARG A 401 -24.42 14.62 -4.32
CA ARG A 401 -23.06 15.00 -4.72
C ARG A 401 -23.06 15.90 -5.97
N ASN A 402 -22.19 16.92 -5.93
CA ASN A 402 -21.85 17.70 -7.11
C ASN A 402 -20.87 16.89 -7.99
N PHE A 403 -21.42 16.08 -8.90
CA PHE A 403 -20.61 15.28 -9.82
C PHE A 403 -19.94 16.12 -10.89
N TYR A 404 -20.52 17.28 -11.26
CA TYR A 404 -19.92 18.15 -12.27
C TYR A 404 -18.53 18.67 -11.84
N LYS A 405 -18.33 18.97 -10.56
CA LYS A 405 -17.03 19.41 -10.00
C LYS A 405 -16.07 18.28 -9.61
N MET A 406 -16.47 17.01 -9.79
CA MET A 406 -15.60 15.87 -9.50
C MET A 406 -14.42 15.80 -10.49
N GLN A 407 -13.30 15.13 -10.14
CA GLN A 407 -12.18 14.94 -11.08
C GLN A 407 -12.65 14.31 -12.40
N ALA A 408 -12.07 14.74 -13.53
CA ALA A 408 -12.52 14.40 -14.88
C ALA A 408 -12.54 12.88 -15.14
N GLU A 409 -11.52 12.17 -14.66
CA GLU A 409 -11.39 10.72 -14.65
C GLU A 409 -12.62 10.05 -14.00
N ARG A 410 -13.00 10.50 -12.81
CA ARG A 410 -14.11 9.93 -12.04
C ARG A 410 -15.46 10.22 -12.70
N ARG A 411 -15.62 11.39 -13.32
CA ARG A 411 -16.83 11.72 -14.10
C ARG A 411 -16.95 10.83 -15.34
N ARG A 412 -15.86 10.66 -16.10
CA ARG A 412 -15.84 9.79 -17.28
C ARG A 412 -16.19 8.36 -16.90
N TYR A 413 -15.55 7.85 -15.85
CA TYR A 413 -15.84 6.53 -15.29
C TYR A 413 -17.32 6.38 -14.86
N LEU A 414 -17.88 7.38 -14.17
CA LEU A 414 -19.27 7.35 -13.73
C LEU A 414 -20.25 7.19 -14.91
N PHE A 415 -20.11 8.01 -15.95
CA PHE A 415 -21.02 7.95 -17.11
C PHE A 415 -20.80 6.70 -17.95
N GLU A 416 -19.56 6.21 -18.05
CA GLU A 416 -19.24 4.91 -18.65
C GLU A 416 -19.97 3.76 -17.95
N CYS A 417 -19.97 3.75 -16.61
CA CYS A 417 -20.67 2.72 -15.83
C CYS A 417 -22.19 2.84 -15.89
N LEU A 418 -22.75 4.06 -15.85
CA LEU A 418 -24.20 4.26 -15.90
C LEU A 418 -24.80 3.90 -17.26
N GLU A 419 -24.09 4.19 -18.36
CA GLU A 419 -24.57 3.86 -19.70
C GLU A 419 -24.47 2.34 -19.98
N ASN A 420 -23.32 1.75 -19.65
CA ASN A 420 -23.02 0.39 -20.07
C ASN A 420 -23.45 -0.67 -19.04
N GLY A 421 -23.44 -0.35 -17.75
CA GLY A 421 -23.70 -1.31 -16.67
C GLY A 421 -22.92 -2.61 -16.86
N THR A 422 -23.60 -3.74 -16.75
CA THR A 422 -23.06 -5.09 -17.01
C THR A 422 -23.34 -5.61 -18.42
N SER A 423 -23.84 -4.75 -19.32
CA SER A 423 -24.23 -5.15 -20.69
C SER A 423 -23.03 -5.58 -21.53
N LYS A 424 -23.28 -6.50 -22.48
CA LYS A 424 -22.31 -6.85 -23.53
C LYS A 424 -22.31 -5.84 -24.68
N ASP A 425 -23.43 -5.16 -24.91
CA ASP A 425 -23.56 -4.10 -25.90
C ASP A 425 -23.20 -2.78 -25.22
N THR A 426 -21.95 -2.36 -25.43
CA THR A 426 -21.34 -1.21 -24.78
C THR A 426 -21.02 -0.10 -25.78
N THR A 427 -21.12 1.14 -25.33
CA THR A 427 -20.65 2.34 -26.05
C THR A 427 -19.48 2.95 -25.30
N ASP A 428 -18.41 3.34 -25.99
CA ASP A 428 -17.28 4.02 -25.34
C ASP A 428 -17.65 5.46 -24.98
N ILE A 429 -18.15 5.67 -23.77
CA ILE A 429 -18.54 7.01 -23.28
C ILE A 429 -17.29 7.72 -22.75
N ALA A 430 -16.46 7.02 -21.98
CA ALA A 430 -15.28 7.62 -21.37
C ALA A 430 -14.25 8.12 -22.40
N GLY A 431 -13.97 7.34 -23.44
CA GLY A 431 -13.04 7.71 -24.51
C GLY A 431 -13.55 8.89 -25.33
N ARG A 432 -14.84 8.88 -25.69
CA ARG A 432 -15.46 9.99 -26.45
C ARG A 432 -15.57 11.28 -25.64
N LEU A 433 -15.79 11.18 -24.32
CA LEU A 433 -15.67 12.34 -23.41
C LEU A 433 -14.22 12.84 -23.32
N ALA A 434 -13.23 11.95 -23.39
CA ALA A 434 -11.80 12.33 -23.38
C ALA A 434 -11.37 13.02 -24.68
N ALA A 435 -11.91 12.57 -25.82
CA ALA A 435 -11.67 13.14 -27.14
C ALA A 435 -12.44 14.44 -27.40
N GLY A 436 -13.41 14.80 -26.53
CA GLY A 436 -14.26 15.98 -26.68
C GLY A 436 -15.41 15.80 -27.68
N GLU A 437 -15.62 14.59 -28.20
CA GLU A 437 -16.76 14.25 -29.06
C GLU A 437 -18.08 14.23 -28.30
N LEU A 438 -18.02 13.84 -27.03
CA LEU A 438 -19.13 13.95 -26.08
C LEU A 438 -18.81 15.00 -25.03
N THR A 439 -19.86 15.59 -24.50
CA THR A 439 -19.78 16.50 -23.36
C THR A 439 -20.83 16.14 -22.31
N ILE A 440 -20.56 16.53 -21.07
CA ILE A 440 -21.53 16.40 -19.98
C ILE A 440 -22.49 17.59 -20.08
N GLU A 441 -23.75 17.30 -20.36
CA GLU A 441 -24.82 18.29 -20.52
C GLU A 441 -25.64 18.44 -19.23
N HIS A 442 -26.08 19.67 -18.99
CA HIS A 442 -27.04 20.02 -17.97
C HIS A 442 -28.44 20.13 -18.60
N ILE A 443 -29.34 19.20 -18.26
CA ILE A 443 -30.70 19.19 -18.84
C ILE A 443 -31.41 20.51 -18.50
N MET A 444 -31.49 20.82 -17.21
CA MET A 444 -31.73 22.18 -16.73
C MET A 444 -30.42 22.96 -16.76
N PRO A 445 -30.32 24.08 -17.51
CA PRO A 445 -29.06 24.75 -17.77
C PRO A 445 -28.41 25.37 -16.53
N GLN A 446 -27.11 25.64 -16.63
CA GLN A 446 -26.36 26.32 -15.56
C GLN A 446 -26.85 27.74 -15.28
N THR A 447 -27.46 28.40 -16.27
CA THR A 447 -28.09 29.72 -16.10
C THR A 447 -29.57 29.62 -16.50
N LEU A 448 -30.47 29.92 -15.57
CA LEU A 448 -31.92 29.89 -15.83
C LEU A 448 -32.33 31.04 -16.76
N THR A 449 -33.04 30.70 -17.82
CA THR A 449 -33.77 31.67 -18.66
C THR A 449 -35.14 31.98 -18.06
N SER A 450 -35.83 32.98 -18.60
CA SER A 450 -37.22 33.29 -18.20
C SER A 450 -38.15 32.09 -18.38
N ALA A 451 -38.03 31.38 -19.51
CA ALA A 451 -38.82 30.18 -19.80
C ALA A 451 -38.60 29.06 -18.77
N TRP A 452 -37.35 28.84 -18.33
CA TRP A 452 -37.06 27.86 -17.28
C TRP A 452 -37.61 28.29 -15.91
N ARG A 453 -37.58 29.58 -15.56
CA ARG A 453 -38.18 30.07 -14.32
C ARG A 453 -39.70 29.87 -14.31
N GLU A 454 -40.35 30.14 -15.43
CA GLU A 454 -41.79 29.93 -15.58
C GLU A 454 -42.15 28.44 -15.46
N GLN A 455 -41.39 27.55 -16.10
CA GLN A 455 -41.61 26.10 -16.05
C GLN A 455 -41.38 25.51 -14.65
N LEU A 456 -40.37 26.00 -13.91
CA LEU A 456 -40.04 25.51 -12.56
C LEU A 456 -40.95 26.12 -11.48
N GLY A 457 -41.63 27.23 -11.78
CA GLY A 457 -42.57 27.88 -10.87
C GLY A 457 -41.89 28.77 -9.82
N PRO A 458 -42.58 29.09 -8.72
CA PRO A 458 -42.12 30.08 -7.73
C PRO A 458 -40.81 29.70 -7.01
N ASP A 459 -40.51 28.40 -6.89
CA ASP A 459 -39.31 27.89 -6.21
C ASP A 459 -38.13 27.62 -7.17
N ALA A 460 -38.14 28.22 -8.38
CA ALA A 460 -37.18 27.93 -9.45
C ALA A 460 -35.71 28.06 -9.03
N GLU A 461 -35.37 29.12 -8.29
CA GLU A 461 -33.98 29.38 -7.87
C GLU A 461 -33.50 28.35 -6.82
N ASP A 462 -34.38 27.92 -5.89
CA ASP A 462 -34.04 26.90 -4.88
C ASP A 462 -33.89 25.51 -5.51
N ILE A 463 -34.78 25.16 -6.46
CA ILE A 463 -34.67 23.94 -7.26
C ILE A 463 -33.34 23.96 -8.04
N HIS A 464 -33.02 25.08 -8.69
CA HIS A 464 -31.79 25.21 -9.46
C HIS A 464 -30.54 25.07 -8.60
N ALA A 465 -30.45 25.83 -7.51
CA ALA A 465 -29.31 25.79 -6.59
C ALA A 465 -29.08 24.38 -6.01
N THR A 466 -30.17 23.64 -5.76
CA THR A 466 -30.12 22.28 -5.25
C THR A 466 -29.64 21.29 -6.32
N TRP A 467 -30.23 21.32 -7.52
CA TRP A 467 -30.15 20.21 -8.47
C TRP A 467 -29.16 20.40 -9.62
N VAL A 468 -28.74 21.63 -9.93
CA VAL A 468 -28.01 21.97 -11.16
C VAL A 468 -26.82 21.02 -11.44
N HIS A 469 -26.02 20.69 -10.43
CA HIS A 469 -24.83 19.84 -10.58
C HIS A 469 -24.97 18.42 -10.02
N ARG A 470 -26.18 18.02 -9.63
CA ARG A 470 -26.48 16.66 -9.12
C ARG A 470 -26.69 15.70 -10.27
N ILE A 471 -26.44 14.41 -10.02
CA ILE A 471 -26.48 13.36 -11.06
C ILE A 471 -27.81 13.33 -11.84
N ALA A 472 -28.93 13.62 -11.18
CA ALA A 472 -30.25 13.64 -11.82
C ALA A 472 -30.35 14.67 -12.96
N ASN A 473 -29.65 15.80 -12.88
CA ASN A 473 -29.68 16.85 -13.90
C ASN A 473 -28.58 16.71 -14.97
N LEU A 474 -27.62 15.80 -14.77
CA LEU A 474 -26.50 15.62 -15.67
C LEU A 474 -26.77 14.49 -16.66
N THR A 475 -26.22 14.61 -17.86
CA THR A 475 -26.21 13.54 -18.85
C THR A 475 -25.09 13.71 -19.88
N VAL A 476 -25.00 12.82 -20.87
CA VAL A 476 -24.03 12.92 -21.97
C VAL A 476 -24.73 13.20 -23.32
N THR A 477 -24.10 14.04 -24.13
CA THR A 477 -24.54 14.36 -25.51
C THR A 477 -23.37 14.84 -26.37
N GLY A 478 -23.49 14.66 -27.69
CA GLY A 478 -22.60 15.27 -28.69
C GLY A 478 -23.07 16.64 -29.19
N TYR A 479 -24.33 17.03 -28.91
CA TYR A 479 -24.98 18.21 -29.48
C TYR A 479 -25.11 19.37 -28.49
N ASN A 480 -24.24 19.43 -27.49
CA ASN A 480 -24.29 20.45 -26.42
C ASN A 480 -24.30 21.90 -26.95
N PRO A 481 -23.53 22.28 -27.99
CA PRO A 481 -23.61 23.63 -28.56
C PRO A 481 -25.00 24.02 -29.07
N GLU A 482 -25.79 23.04 -29.54
CA GLU A 482 -27.15 23.25 -30.06
C GLU A 482 -28.19 23.42 -28.95
N TYR A 483 -27.98 22.79 -27.78
CA TYR A 483 -28.92 22.85 -26.67
C TYR A 483 -28.83 24.13 -25.86
N SER A 484 -27.62 24.63 -25.55
CA SER A 484 -27.41 25.87 -24.80
C SER A 484 -28.36 26.02 -23.59
N ASN A 485 -28.96 27.20 -23.41
CA ASN A 485 -29.98 27.47 -22.39
C ASN A 485 -31.42 27.34 -22.93
N LEU A 486 -31.63 26.53 -23.98
CA LEU A 486 -32.96 26.32 -24.54
C LEU A 486 -33.92 25.68 -23.51
N PRO A 487 -35.24 25.92 -23.63
CA PRO A 487 -36.26 25.23 -22.83
C PRO A 487 -36.21 23.71 -23.04
N PHE A 488 -36.69 22.96 -22.05
CA PHE A 488 -36.67 21.48 -22.08
C PHE A 488 -37.32 20.90 -23.35
N GLU A 489 -38.49 21.40 -23.73
CA GLU A 489 -39.22 20.98 -24.93
C GLU A 489 -38.36 21.10 -26.20
N MET A 490 -37.58 22.17 -26.33
CA MET A 490 -36.70 22.39 -27.49
C MET A 490 -35.46 21.51 -27.45
N LYS A 491 -34.92 21.20 -26.25
CA LYS A 491 -33.82 20.23 -26.11
C LYS A 491 -34.27 18.79 -26.39
N LYS A 492 -35.54 18.49 -26.17
CA LYS A 492 -36.15 17.19 -26.47
C LYS A 492 -36.46 17.05 -27.95
N ALA A 493 -36.99 18.10 -28.58
CA ALA A 493 -37.40 18.12 -29.98
C ALA A 493 -36.23 18.24 -30.98
N GLY A 494 -36.52 17.97 -32.27
CA GLY A 494 -35.56 18.07 -33.37
C GLY A 494 -34.69 16.80 -33.56
N GLU A 495 -34.04 16.67 -34.72
CA GLU A 495 -33.23 15.48 -35.06
C GLU A 495 -32.06 15.24 -34.09
N SER A 496 -31.49 16.31 -33.53
CA SER A 496 -30.44 16.28 -32.52
C SER A 496 -30.96 16.20 -31.07
N GLY A 497 -32.27 16.17 -30.83
CA GLY A 497 -32.86 16.27 -29.49
C GLY A 497 -32.76 14.99 -28.65
N PHE A 498 -33.04 15.09 -27.34
CA PHE A 498 -33.06 13.93 -26.44
C PHE A 498 -34.05 12.83 -26.87
N ALA A 499 -35.04 13.13 -27.72
CA ALA A 499 -35.96 12.13 -28.26
C ALA A 499 -35.29 11.09 -29.18
N HIS A 500 -34.20 11.47 -29.85
CA HIS A 500 -33.50 10.64 -30.85
C HIS A 500 -32.13 10.15 -30.38
N THR A 501 -31.82 10.33 -29.09
CA THR A 501 -30.53 9.96 -28.53
C THR A 501 -30.32 8.44 -28.48
N PRO A 502 -29.11 7.95 -28.82
CA PRO A 502 -28.80 6.52 -28.78
C PRO A 502 -28.47 6.00 -27.36
N TYR A 503 -28.31 6.89 -26.38
CA TYR A 503 -27.81 6.53 -25.04
C TYR A 503 -28.92 6.07 -24.10
N ARG A 504 -28.73 4.92 -23.44
CA ARG A 504 -29.64 4.36 -22.44
C ARG A 504 -29.83 5.30 -21.26
N LEU A 505 -28.79 6.04 -20.86
CA LEU A 505 -28.81 7.04 -19.80
C LEU A 505 -29.87 8.13 -20.00
N ASN A 506 -30.20 8.43 -21.27
CA ASN A 506 -31.16 9.45 -21.64
C ASN A 506 -32.60 8.93 -21.78
N ARG A 507 -32.84 7.62 -21.66
CA ARG A 507 -34.19 7.03 -21.88
C ARG A 507 -35.26 7.67 -21.00
N PHE A 508 -34.99 7.84 -19.70
CA PHE A 508 -35.94 8.50 -18.80
C PHE A 508 -36.20 9.96 -19.19
N VAL A 509 -35.18 10.67 -19.67
CA VAL A 509 -35.30 12.07 -20.11
C VAL A 509 -36.22 12.16 -21.33
N ASN A 510 -36.08 11.21 -22.26
CA ASN A 510 -36.95 11.09 -23.44
C ASN A 510 -38.43 10.83 -23.06
N GLU A 511 -38.67 10.01 -22.04
CA GLU A 511 -40.03 9.70 -21.56
C GLU A 511 -40.72 10.86 -20.82
N CYS A 512 -39.98 11.90 -20.41
CA CYS A 512 -40.52 13.04 -19.66
C CYS A 512 -41.07 14.12 -20.59
N ASP A 513 -42.27 14.62 -20.32
CA ASP A 513 -42.85 15.77 -21.05
C ASP A 513 -42.45 17.10 -20.44
N SER A 514 -42.15 17.13 -19.14
CA SER A 514 -41.63 18.31 -18.46
C SER A 514 -40.42 17.96 -17.61
N TRP A 515 -39.64 18.98 -17.25
CA TRP A 515 -38.46 18.82 -16.41
C TRP A 515 -38.54 19.76 -15.21
N GLY A 516 -38.81 19.18 -14.03
CA GLY A 516 -38.91 19.90 -12.77
C GLY A 516 -38.53 19.03 -11.57
N SER A 517 -38.84 19.49 -10.36
CA SER A 517 -38.44 18.81 -9.12
C SER A 517 -38.91 17.35 -9.07
N THR A 518 -40.12 17.05 -9.54
CA THR A 518 -40.67 15.68 -9.54
C THR A 518 -39.84 14.73 -10.41
N GLN A 519 -39.51 15.13 -11.65
CA GLN A 519 -38.70 14.31 -12.55
C GLN A 519 -37.26 14.18 -12.06
N LEU A 520 -36.70 15.25 -11.49
CA LEU A 520 -35.37 15.23 -10.88
C LEU A 520 -35.29 14.22 -9.73
N GLN A 521 -36.28 14.21 -8.83
CA GLN A 521 -36.36 13.25 -7.73
C GLN A 521 -36.51 11.81 -8.23
N GLN A 522 -37.43 11.56 -9.16
CA GLN A 522 -37.63 10.23 -9.76
C GLN A 522 -36.37 9.71 -10.46
N ARG A 523 -35.66 10.57 -11.21
CA ARG A 523 -34.40 10.18 -11.85
C ARG A 523 -33.30 9.93 -10.82
N ALA A 524 -33.21 10.75 -9.78
CA ALA A 524 -32.24 10.57 -8.71
C ALA A 524 -32.40 9.19 -8.04
N GLU A 525 -33.64 8.80 -7.71
CA GLU A 525 -33.95 7.49 -7.12
C GLU A 525 -33.59 6.34 -8.07
N ARG A 526 -33.97 6.43 -9.36
CA ARG A 526 -33.64 5.41 -10.36
C ARG A 526 -32.13 5.23 -10.54
N LEU A 527 -31.39 6.33 -10.72
CA LEU A 527 -29.94 6.28 -10.90
C LEU A 527 -29.23 5.83 -9.61
N SER A 528 -29.74 6.22 -8.45
CA SER A 528 -29.21 5.76 -7.17
C SER A 528 -29.41 4.25 -6.97
N ALA A 529 -30.57 3.71 -7.33
CA ALA A 529 -30.83 2.27 -7.26
C ALA A 529 -29.90 1.49 -8.21
N GLN A 530 -29.72 1.99 -9.45
CA GLN A 530 -28.76 1.42 -10.39
C GLN A 530 -27.32 1.48 -9.85
N ALA A 531 -26.94 2.60 -9.23
CA ALA A 531 -25.63 2.77 -8.63
C ALA A 531 -25.36 1.78 -7.49
N VAL A 532 -26.30 1.65 -6.55
CA VAL A 532 -26.18 0.70 -5.42
C VAL A 532 -26.06 -0.74 -5.92
N ALA A 533 -26.81 -1.10 -6.98
CA ALA A 533 -26.75 -2.42 -7.57
C ALA A 533 -25.43 -2.70 -8.31
N TYR A 534 -24.89 -1.73 -9.06
CA TYR A 534 -23.65 -1.89 -9.81
C TYR A 534 -22.43 -1.88 -8.89
N TRP A 535 -22.31 -0.87 -8.03
CA TRP A 535 -21.27 -0.79 -7.01
C TRP A 535 -21.78 -1.45 -5.73
N ALA A 536 -22.00 -2.76 -5.73
CA ALA A 536 -22.57 -3.45 -4.56
C ALA A 536 -21.62 -3.44 -3.34
N LEU A 537 -22.19 -3.39 -2.13
CA LEU A 537 -21.45 -3.68 -0.90
C LEU A 537 -21.22 -5.20 -0.82
N PRO A 538 -19.98 -5.68 -0.70
CA PRO A 538 -19.74 -7.12 -0.64
C PRO A 538 -20.24 -7.72 0.68
N THR A 539 -20.53 -9.01 0.64
CA THR A 539 -20.84 -9.83 1.80
C THR A 539 -19.86 -11.00 1.85
N THR A 540 -19.43 -11.38 3.05
CA THR A 540 -18.58 -12.57 3.23
C THR A 540 -18.86 -13.21 4.59
N THR A 541 -18.75 -14.52 4.65
CA THR A 541 -18.79 -15.32 5.89
C THR A 541 -17.40 -15.67 6.38
N PHE A 542 -16.35 -15.27 5.65
CA PHE A 542 -14.97 -15.56 6.04
C PHE A 542 -14.61 -14.83 7.34
N VAL A 543 -14.10 -15.60 8.29
CA VAL A 543 -13.48 -15.13 9.52
C VAL A 543 -12.13 -15.84 9.62
N PRO A 544 -11.01 -15.13 9.84
CA PRO A 544 -9.72 -15.80 9.95
C PRO A 544 -9.73 -16.74 11.17
N PRO A 545 -9.01 -17.87 11.10
CA PRO A 545 -8.82 -18.72 12.27
C PRO A 545 -8.20 -17.92 13.42
N ALA A 546 -8.68 -18.15 14.64
CA ALA A 546 -8.12 -17.51 15.83
C ALA A 546 -6.61 -17.79 15.90
N PRO A 547 -5.77 -16.81 16.27
CA PRO A 547 -4.34 -17.06 16.38
C PRO A 547 -4.10 -18.08 17.49
N GLU A 548 -3.49 -19.22 17.15
CA GLU A 548 -2.97 -20.16 18.14
C GLU A 548 -2.03 -19.39 19.09
N LEU A 549 -2.33 -19.46 20.38
CA LEU A 549 -1.48 -18.88 21.41
C LEU A 549 -0.33 -19.84 21.66
N ASP A 550 0.88 -19.31 21.83
CA ASP A 550 2.03 -20.13 22.20
C ASP A 550 1.83 -20.60 23.64
N ARG A 551 1.59 -21.89 23.84
CA ARG A 551 1.46 -22.51 25.17
C ARG A 551 2.82 -23.08 25.57
N ILE A 552 3.46 -22.46 26.55
CA ILE A 552 4.84 -22.80 26.96
C ILE A 552 4.86 -23.24 28.43
N PRO A 553 5.32 -24.46 28.74
CA PRO A 553 5.57 -24.90 30.12
C PRO A 553 6.69 -24.12 30.81
N LEU A 554 6.58 -23.86 32.11
CA LEU A 554 7.60 -23.14 32.90
C LEU A 554 8.93 -23.92 32.94
N GLY A 555 8.89 -25.24 32.92
CA GLY A 555 10.05 -26.15 32.98
C GLY A 555 10.97 -26.08 31.76
N THR A 556 10.45 -25.66 30.61
CA THR A 556 11.25 -25.54 29.38
C THR A 556 12.35 -24.47 29.50
N ASP A 557 13.47 -24.65 28.81
CA ASP A 557 14.58 -23.66 28.68
C ASP A 557 14.19 -22.40 27.86
N ASN A 558 12.89 -22.13 27.72
CA ASN A 558 12.37 -21.04 26.91
C ASN A 558 12.52 -19.66 27.60
N ASP A 559 12.89 -18.66 26.80
CA ASP A 559 12.98 -17.27 27.25
C ASP A 559 11.60 -16.59 27.22
N PHE A 560 11.07 -16.30 28.41
CA PHE A 560 9.81 -15.59 28.60
C PHE A 560 9.95 -14.06 28.51
N THR A 561 11.16 -13.53 28.36
CA THR A 561 11.37 -12.08 28.25
C THR A 561 10.78 -11.51 26.96
N ASN A 562 10.28 -10.26 27.00
CA ASN A 562 9.55 -9.60 25.92
C ASN A 562 8.26 -10.31 25.42
N ARG A 563 7.79 -11.34 26.12
CA ARG A 563 6.51 -12.01 25.86
C ARG A 563 5.40 -11.43 26.73
N THR A 564 4.17 -11.40 26.21
CA THR A 564 2.97 -10.96 26.97
C THR A 564 2.10 -12.18 27.27
N PRO A 565 1.78 -12.48 28.55
CA PRO A 565 0.94 -13.60 28.91
C PRO A 565 -0.54 -13.27 28.68
N VAL A 566 -1.33 -14.32 28.49
CA VAL A 566 -2.78 -14.28 28.25
C VAL A 566 -3.52 -15.13 29.26
N ALA A 567 -2.94 -16.26 29.65
CA ALA A 567 -3.43 -17.12 30.72
C ALA A 567 -2.29 -17.96 31.29
N TRP A 568 -2.48 -18.53 32.47
CA TRP A 568 -1.69 -19.64 32.99
C TRP A 568 -2.63 -20.78 33.40
N SER A 569 -2.13 -22.01 33.35
CA SER A 569 -2.78 -23.21 33.84
C SER A 569 -1.78 -24.09 34.58
N PHE A 570 -2.16 -24.61 35.74
CA PHE A 570 -1.39 -25.53 36.58
C PHE A 570 -2.38 -26.52 37.21
N GLU A 571 -2.17 -27.81 36.96
CA GLU A 571 -3.13 -28.88 37.26
C GLU A 571 -4.54 -28.53 36.71
N ASP A 572 -5.60 -28.71 37.50
CA ASP A 572 -6.98 -28.35 37.13
C ASP A 572 -7.26 -26.83 37.27
N SER A 573 -6.25 -26.02 37.63
CA SER A 573 -6.40 -24.59 37.96
C SER A 573 -5.85 -23.71 36.86
N GLY A 574 -6.52 -22.61 36.56
CA GLY A 574 -6.01 -21.67 35.55
C GLY A 574 -6.75 -20.35 35.56
N GLU A 575 -6.03 -19.30 35.17
CA GLU A 575 -6.55 -17.94 35.20
C GLU A 575 -6.15 -17.13 33.98
N PRO A 576 -7.08 -16.38 33.36
CA PRO A 576 -6.73 -15.37 32.37
C PRO A 576 -5.99 -14.22 33.05
N VAL A 577 -4.94 -13.74 32.40
CA VAL A 577 -4.02 -12.71 32.89
C VAL A 577 -3.59 -11.78 31.77
N SER A 578 -3.25 -10.55 32.14
CA SER A 578 -2.78 -9.49 31.24
C SER A 578 -1.33 -9.10 31.53
N THR A 579 -0.79 -9.48 32.69
CA THR A 579 0.56 -9.12 33.12
C THR A 579 1.27 -10.29 33.80
N TRP A 580 2.61 -10.27 33.76
CA TRP A 580 3.43 -11.22 34.51
C TRP A 580 3.30 -11.08 36.04
N VAL A 581 2.81 -9.95 36.54
CA VAL A 581 2.47 -9.76 37.96
C VAL A 581 1.28 -10.64 38.35
N GLU A 582 0.27 -10.71 37.48
CA GLU A 582 -0.91 -11.55 37.67
C GLU A 582 -0.56 -13.03 37.55
N VAL A 583 0.34 -13.42 36.64
CA VAL A 583 0.86 -14.80 36.58
C VAL A 583 1.54 -15.18 37.89
N LEU A 584 2.53 -14.40 38.34
CA LEU A 584 3.26 -14.69 39.58
C LEU A 584 2.33 -14.75 40.80
N SER A 585 1.47 -13.74 40.97
CA SER A 585 0.60 -13.66 42.13
C SER A 585 -0.51 -14.72 42.10
N GLY A 586 -1.05 -15.03 40.91
CA GLY A 586 -2.09 -16.03 40.71
C GLY A 586 -1.59 -17.44 41.00
N VAL A 587 -0.45 -17.82 40.40
CA VAL A 587 0.16 -19.14 40.62
C VAL A 587 0.56 -19.33 42.08
N LEU A 588 1.21 -18.34 42.71
CA LEU A 588 1.59 -18.44 44.12
C LEU A 588 0.38 -18.50 45.05
N ARG A 589 -0.71 -17.80 44.75
CA ARG A 589 -1.97 -17.92 45.50
C ARG A 589 -2.53 -19.34 45.41
N GLN A 590 -2.55 -19.90 44.20
CA GLN A 590 -3.04 -21.25 43.98
C GLN A 590 -2.20 -22.27 44.76
N ILE A 591 -0.88 -22.21 44.63
CA ILE A 591 0.05 -23.07 45.37
C ILE A 591 -0.11 -22.90 46.89
N THR A 592 -0.34 -21.68 47.37
CA THR A 592 -0.55 -21.43 48.82
C THR A 592 -1.89 -22.01 49.30
N LEU A 593 -2.91 -22.06 48.44
CA LEU A 593 -4.19 -22.70 48.74
C LEU A 593 -4.04 -24.22 48.80
N ASP A 594 -3.31 -24.80 47.85
CA ASP A 594 -3.13 -26.24 47.72
C ASP A 594 -2.13 -26.79 48.77
N HIS A 595 -1.07 -26.02 49.09
CA HIS A 595 0.03 -26.40 49.98
C HIS A 595 0.33 -25.34 51.08
N PRO A 596 -0.61 -25.04 51.99
CA PRO A 596 -0.48 -23.92 52.93
C PRO A 596 0.66 -24.06 53.95
N ASP A 597 0.93 -25.28 54.45
CA ASP A 597 1.98 -25.51 55.46
C ASP A 597 3.39 -25.50 54.84
N GLU A 598 3.54 -25.97 53.60
CA GLU A 598 4.80 -25.93 52.86
C GLU A 598 5.16 -24.51 52.44
N MET A 599 4.16 -23.72 52.00
CA MET A 599 4.37 -22.30 51.74
C MET A 599 4.81 -21.56 53.02
N ARG A 600 4.22 -21.87 54.19
CA ARG A 600 4.66 -21.27 55.46
C ARG A 600 6.13 -21.60 55.78
N ARG A 601 6.55 -22.85 55.57
CA ARG A 601 7.95 -23.27 55.71
C ARG A 601 8.88 -22.58 54.71
N TYR A 602 8.45 -22.40 53.46
CA TYR A 602 9.21 -21.68 52.44
C TYR A 602 9.48 -20.22 52.86
N VAL A 603 8.47 -19.56 53.41
CA VAL A 603 8.54 -18.19 53.91
C VAL A 603 9.43 -18.09 55.16
N GLU A 604 9.28 -19.00 56.12
CA GLU A 604 10.10 -19.04 57.35
C GLU A 604 11.57 -19.32 57.05
N ALA A 605 11.85 -20.15 56.04
CA ALA A 605 13.21 -20.46 55.60
C ALA A 605 13.90 -19.28 54.89
N GLY A 606 13.16 -18.23 54.49
CA GLY A 606 13.72 -17.03 53.87
C GLY A 606 14.43 -17.31 52.53
N ILE A 607 13.98 -18.33 51.80
CA ILE A 607 14.66 -18.86 50.61
C ILE A 607 14.67 -17.83 49.46
N ASP A 608 13.56 -17.12 49.26
CA ASP A 608 13.46 -16.10 48.21
C ASP A 608 13.06 -14.74 48.80
N PRO A 609 13.86 -13.67 48.62
CA PRO A 609 13.56 -12.36 49.17
C PRO A 609 12.30 -11.72 48.54
N ALA A 610 11.81 -12.24 47.43
CA ALA A 610 10.57 -11.78 46.83
C ALA A 610 9.32 -12.21 47.61
N ILE A 611 9.38 -13.27 48.42
CA ILE A 611 8.25 -13.75 49.21
C ILE A 611 8.56 -13.54 50.70
N ARG A 612 7.71 -12.79 51.40
CA ARG A 612 7.97 -12.40 52.80
C ARG A 612 6.70 -12.51 53.66
N PRO A 613 6.84 -12.59 54.99
CA PRO A 613 5.70 -12.47 55.90
C PRO A 613 4.95 -11.16 55.68
N ALA A 614 3.63 -11.20 55.86
CA ALA A 614 2.76 -10.04 55.76
C ALA A 614 2.97 -9.14 56.99
N ASP A 615 3.78 -8.08 56.85
CA ASP A 615 3.90 -7.05 57.87
C ASP A 615 2.63 -6.19 57.93
N ALA A 616 2.19 -5.81 59.13
CA ALA A 616 1.02 -4.96 59.35
C ALA A 616 1.12 -3.54 58.73
N ALA A 617 2.26 -3.17 58.13
CA ALA A 617 2.57 -1.82 57.64
C ALA A 617 2.81 -1.70 56.11
N ALA A 618 2.61 -2.74 55.30
CA ALA A 618 2.98 -2.70 53.88
C ALA A 618 1.78 -2.64 52.92
N SER A 619 1.09 -1.49 52.85
CA SER A 619 0.25 -1.15 51.69
C SER A 619 1.09 -0.46 50.59
N ASN A 620 2.10 -1.16 50.07
CA ASN A 620 2.85 -0.69 48.89
C ASN A 620 2.27 -1.34 47.64
N SER A 621 2.12 -0.55 46.56
CA SER A 621 1.59 -1.01 45.26
C SER A 621 2.45 -2.06 44.52
N SER A 622 3.59 -2.44 45.09
CA SER A 622 4.54 -3.42 44.55
C SER A 622 4.46 -4.80 45.22
N CYS A 623 3.52 -4.99 46.17
CA CYS A 623 3.30 -6.25 46.87
C CYS A 623 1.86 -6.75 46.73
N SER A 624 1.70 -8.05 46.47
CA SER A 624 0.40 -8.73 46.42
C SER A 624 0.31 -9.77 47.54
N PRO A 625 -0.83 -9.89 48.25
CA PRO A 625 -1.04 -10.98 49.19
C PRO A 625 -1.19 -12.31 48.44
N ILE A 626 -0.53 -13.35 48.94
CA ILE A 626 -0.59 -14.71 48.36
C ILE A 626 -1.26 -15.75 49.27
N GLY A 627 -1.67 -15.38 50.49
CA GLY A 627 -2.28 -16.29 51.47
C GLY A 627 -1.28 -16.70 52.55
N ALA A 628 -1.72 -17.52 53.52
CA ALA A 628 -0.91 -18.04 54.63
C ALA A 628 -0.09 -17.01 55.44
N GLY A 629 -0.49 -15.74 55.46
CA GLY A 629 0.26 -14.67 56.11
C GLY A 629 1.51 -14.22 55.34
N ALA A 630 1.57 -14.44 54.03
CA ALA A 630 2.67 -14.06 53.15
C ALA A 630 2.25 -13.08 52.04
N VAL A 631 3.21 -12.28 51.58
CA VAL A 631 3.08 -11.36 50.45
C VAL A 631 4.24 -11.57 49.46
N VAL A 632 3.96 -11.41 48.16
CA VAL A 632 4.97 -11.43 47.10
C VAL A 632 5.25 -10.02 46.60
N HIS A 633 6.53 -9.66 46.54
CA HIS A 633 7.01 -8.45 45.88
C HIS A 633 7.21 -8.72 44.38
N HIS A 634 6.47 -8.00 43.54
CA HIS A 634 6.39 -8.26 42.10
C HIS A 634 7.04 -7.17 41.24
N ALA A 635 7.67 -6.13 41.83
CA ALA A 635 8.42 -5.12 41.08
C ALA A 635 9.82 -5.64 40.68
N SER A 636 9.84 -6.49 39.66
CA SER A 636 11.02 -7.20 39.15
C SER A 636 10.92 -7.47 37.64
N SER A 637 11.98 -7.94 36.99
CA SER A 637 11.92 -8.36 35.58
C SER A 637 11.14 -9.66 35.40
N THR A 638 10.70 -9.98 34.18
CA THR A 638 10.02 -11.26 33.87
C THR A 638 10.89 -12.47 34.24
N ALA A 639 12.19 -12.42 33.95
CA ALA A 639 13.14 -13.48 34.30
C ALA A 639 13.23 -13.73 35.81
N VAL A 640 13.17 -12.66 36.62
CA VAL A 640 13.15 -12.80 38.09
C VAL A 640 11.85 -13.44 38.55
N LYS A 641 10.69 -13.07 37.96
CA LYS A 641 9.40 -13.67 38.33
C LYS A 641 9.32 -15.17 38.01
N THR A 642 9.79 -15.57 36.82
CA THR A 642 9.81 -16.99 36.44
C THR A 642 10.79 -17.78 37.29
N LEU A 643 11.93 -17.18 37.68
CA LEU A 643 12.87 -17.80 38.61
C LEU A 643 12.28 -18.03 40.01
N VAL A 644 11.53 -17.06 40.54
CA VAL A 644 10.81 -17.20 41.82
C VAL A 644 9.84 -18.38 41.75
N LEU A 645 9.06 -18.49 40.68
CA LEU A 645 8.16 -19.63 40.48
C LEU A 645 8.92 -20.96 40.43
N ARG A 646 10.00 -21.05 39.65
CA ARG A 646 10.82 -22.28 39.57
C ARG A 646 11.36 -22.73 40.92
N ARG A 647 11.82 -21.80 41.75
CA ARG A 647 12.32 -22.09 43.12
C ARG A 647 11.22 -22.57 44.05
N VAL A 648 10.02 -22.02 43.94
CA VAL A 648 8.87 -22.46 44.73
C VAL A 648 8.47 -23.88 44.32
N PHE A 649 8.39 -24.16 43.02
CA PHE A 649 8.11 -25.50 42.50
C PHE A 649 9.16 -26.51 42.95
N GLU A 650 10.45 -26.17 42.85
CA GLU A 650 11.56 -27.03 43.28
C GLU A 650 11.48 -27.34 44.78
N PHE A 651 11.23 -26.34 45.63
CA PHE A 651 11.12 -26.56 47.07
C PHE A 651 9.93 -27.44 47.46
N MET A 652 8.82 -27.34 46.72
CA MET A 652 7.59 -28.08 46.98
C MET A 652 7.55 -29.43 46.28
N GLY A 653 8.54 -29.76 45.45
CA GLY A 653 8.57 -30.99 44.67
C GLY A 653 7.50 -31.04 43.56
N LEU A 654 7.03 -29.88 43.10
CA LEU A 654 6.08 -29.75 41.99
C LEU A 654 6.83 -29.74 40.65
N ASP A 655 6.24 -30.30 39.60
CA ASP A 655 6.85 -30.30 38.26
C ASP A 655 6.60 -28.97 37.54
N PRO A 656 7.65 -28.18 37.22
CA PRO A 656 7.50 -26.94 36.46
C PRO A 656 6.92 -27.14 35.05
N GLU A 657 6.96 -28.34 34.48
CA GLU A 657 6.31 -28.65 33.19
C GLU A 657 4.78 -28.63 33.28
N GLU A 658 4.20 -28.78 34.47
CA GLU A 658 2.75 -28.74 34.66
C GLU A 658 2.19 -27.31 34.68
N LEU A 659 3.04 -26.30 34.90
CA LEU A 659 2.65 -24.89 34.78
C LEU A 659 2.81 -24.42 33.32
N VAL A 660 1.70 -24.40 32.59
CA VAL A 660 1.65 -23.93 31.21
C VAL A 660 1.22 -22.46 31.16
N ILE A 661 1.97 -21.64 30.44
CA ILE A 661 1.67 -20.22 30.25
C ILE A 661 1.30 -20.00 28.78
N SER A 662 0.08 -19.52 28.53
CA SER A 662 -0.38 -19.12 27.22
C SER A 662 0.10 -17.69 26.93
N LEU A 663 0.89 -17.54 25.87
CA LEU A 663 1.55 -16.29 25.50
C LEU A 663 1.00 -15.77 24.18
N ARG A 664 0.96 -14.44 24.06
CA ARG A 664 0.83 -13.83 22.74
C ARG A 664 2.04 -14.24 21.86
N PRO A 665 1.83 -14.48 20.56
CA PRO A 665 2.94 -14.69 19.65
C PRO A 665 3.85 -13.46 19.66
N VAL A 666 5.16 -13.68 19.48
CA VAL A 666 6.15 -12.61 19.42
C VAL A 666 5.74 -11.62 18.32
N LYS A 667 5.80 -10.32 18.60
CA LYS A 667 5.51 -9.27 17.60
C LYS A 667 6.46 -9.44 16.41
N THR A 668 5.99 -10.13 15.39
CA THR A 668 6.41 -9.89 14.01
C THR A 668 5.54 -8.76 13.47
N ASP A 669 6.10 -7.92 12.63
CA ASP A 669 5.67 -6.53 12.34
C ASP A 669 4.27 -6.32 11.73
N ASN A 670 3.28 -7.21 11.91
CA ASN A 670 1.96 -7.02 11.30
C ASN A 670 0.74 -7.70 11.97
N THR A 671 0.79 -8.07 13.26
CA THR A 671 -0.40 -8.56 13.98
C THR A 671 -0.83 -7.60 15.09
N SER A 672 -1.91 -6.84 14.86
CA SER A 672 -2.60 -6.12 15.93
C SER A 672 -3.36 -7.11 16.81
N TYR A 673 -2.77 -7.54 17.92
CA TYR A 673 -3.49 -8.33 18.91
C TYR A 673 -4.58 -7.48 19.56
N ARG A 674 -5.81 -8.01 19.66
CA ARG A 674 -6.91 -7.34 20.36
C ARG A 674 -6.46 -7.03 21.78
N THR A 675 -6.36 -5.74 22.09
CA THR A 675 -6.18 -5.27 23.46
C THR A 675 -7.58 -4.88 23.91
N TYR A 676 -8.15 -5.63 24.84
CA TYR A 676 -9.51 -5.39 25.31
C TYR A 676 -9.48 -4.18 26.26
N THR A 677 -10.06 -3.08 25.82
CA THR A 677 -10.18 -1.82 26.60
C THR A 677 -11.65 -1.43 26.68
N GLY A 678 -12.14 -1.07 27.87
CA GLY A 678 -13.52 -0.64 28.10
C GLY A 678 -14.14 -1.28 29.35
N PRO A 679 -15.39 -0.92 29.71
CA PRO A 679 -16.09 -1.40 30.92
C PRO A 679 -16.22 -2.91 31.07
N TYR A 680 -16.04 -3.71 30.01
CA TYR A 680 -16.16 -5.17 30.04
C TYR A 680 -14.83 -5.89 29.76
N ALA A 681 -13.69 -5.19 29.90
CA ALA A 681 -12.36 -5.73 29.61
C ALA A 681 -11.99 -6.93 30.51
N ASP A 682 -12.50 -6.94 31.73
CA ASP A 682 -12.38 -8.03 32.71
C ASP A 682 -13.08 -9.31 32.29
N LEU A 683 -14.26 -9.22 31.65
CA LEU A 683 -14.98 -10.33 31.04
C LEU A 683 -14.33 -10.77 29.73
N ALA A 684 -13.94 -9.81 28.87
CA ALA A 684 -13.28 -10.09 27.59
C ALA A 684 -11.91 -10.77 27.76
N ALA A 685 -11.22 -10.50 28.88
CA ALA A 685 -9.98 -11.19 29.23
C ALA A 685 -10.18 -12.70 29.46
N MET A 686 -11.40 -13.16 29.76
CA MET A 686 -11.70 -14.59 29.94
C MET A 686 -11.88 -15.34 28.62
N LEU A 687 -12.07 -14.65 27.49
CA LEU A 687 -12.33 -15.28 26.18
C LEU A 687 -11.36 -16.41 25.83
N PRO A 688 -10.03 -16.25 25.98
CA PRO A 688 -9.09 -17.31 25.61
C PRO A 688 -9.31 -18.60 26.40
N VAL A 689 -9.63 -18.51 27.69
CA VAL A 689 -9.85 -19.68 28.55
C VAL A 689 -11.21 -20.32 28.28
N ILE A 690 -12.21 -19.51 27.90
CA ILE A 690 -13.54 -19.99 27.51
C ILE A 690 -13.49 -20.67 26.14
N GLU A 691 -12.70 -20.12 25.20
CA GLU A 691 -12.46 -20.69 23.87
C GLU A 691 -11.61 -21.97 23.95
N ASP A 692 -10.62 -22.04 24.84
CA ASP A 692 -9.84 -23.26 25.09
C ASP A 692 -10.68 -24.37 25.73
N ALA A 693 -11.69 -24.01 26.52
CA ALA A 693 -12.65 -24.95 27.10
C ALA A 693 -13.77 -25.34 26.11
N ALA A 694 -13.82 -24.71 24.93
CA ALA A 694 -14.76 -25.09 23.87
C ALA A 694 -14.30 -26.41 23.22
N GLY A 695 -15.01 -27.49 23.52
CA GLY A 695 -14.64 -28.85 23.08
C GLY A 695 -14.08 -29.76 24.17
N CYS A 696 -14.07 -29.32 25.43
CA CYS A 696 -13.94 -30.20 26.60
C CYS A 696 -15.06 -31.27 26.64
N GLY A 697 -14.86 -32.35 27.40
CA GLY A 697 -15.83 -33.45 27.49
C GLY A 697 -17.15 -33.03 28.13
N ASP A 698 -18.18 -33.87 28.02
CA ASP A 698 -19.52 -33.60 28.57
C ASP A 698 -19.59 -33.55 30.12
N ASP A 699 -18.46 -33.66 30.84
CA ASP A 699 -18.41 -33.64 32.31
C ASP A 699 -18.41 -32.19 32.84
N PRO A 700 -19.47 -31.76 33.55
CA PRO A 700 -19.54 -30.41 34.12
C PRO A 700 -18.41 -30.07 35.09
N ALA A 701 -17.76 -31.07 35.71
CA ALA A 701 -16.63 -30.86 36.61
C ALA A 701 -15.44 -30.19 35.91
N GLU A 702 -15.23 -30.43 34.61
CA GLU A 702 -14.11 -29.89 33.83
C GLU A 702 -14.13 -28.35 33.72
N THR A 703 -15.30 -27.72 33.88
CA THR A 703 -15.42 -26.26 33.80
C THR A 703 -15.77 -25.59 35.13
N ASP A 704 -15.78 -26.31 36.25
CA ASP A 704 -16.20 -25.79 37.57
C ASP A 704 -15.45 -24.53 38.01
N ARG A 705 -14.11 -24.57 37.91
CA ARG A 705 -13.24 -23.44 38.28
C ARG A 705 -13.46 -22.23 37.35
N LEU A 706 -13.60 -22.47 36.05
CA LEU A 706 -13.89 -21.42 35.06
C LEU A 706 -15.26 -20.76 35.31
N ARG A 707 -16.29 -21.55 35.62
CA ARG A 707 -17.65 -21.09 35.94
C ARG A 707 -17.70 -20.32 37.26
N ALA A 708 -16.92 -20.73 38.27
CA ALA A 708 -16.77 -19.98 39.52
C ALA A 708 -16.16 -18.58 39.28
N LYS A 709 -15.10 -18.52 38.48
CA LYS A 709 -14.41 -17.26 38.14
C LYS A 709 -15.26 -16.33 37.27
N LEU A 710 -16.05 -16.90 36.35
CA LEU A 710 -17.00 -16.14 35.55
C LEU A 710 -18.03 -15.46 36.44
N ARG A 711 -18.56 -16.16 37.44
CA ARG A 711 -19.51 -15.59 38.42
C ARG A 711 -18.90 -14.44 39.20
N GLU A 712 -17.65 -14.59 39.65
CA GLU A 712 -16.93 -13.54 40.37
C GLU A 712 -16.75 -12.28 39.51
N LYS A 713 -16.22 -12.44 38.29
CA LYS A 713 -15.98 -11.32 37.37
C LYS A 713 -17.28 -10.70 36.84
N PHE A 714 -18.37 -11.45 36.78
CA PHE A 714 -19.67 -10.96 36.32
C PHE A 714 -20.45 -10.19 37.40
N GLN A 715 -20.13 -10.35 38.69
CA GLN A 715 -20.82 -9.64 39.78
C GLN A 715 -21.00 -8.12 39.58
N PRO A 716 -19.96 -7.34 39.20
CA PRO A 716 -20.12 -5.89 38.99
C PRO A 716 -21.01 -5.52 37.80
N HIS A 717 -21.34 -6.48 36.92
CA HIS A 717 -22.11 -6.27 35.69
C HIS A 717 -23.57 -6.74 35.78
N ARG A 718 -24.04 -7.13 36.97
CA ARG A 718 -25.42 -7.59 37.18
C ARG A 718 -26.43 -6.46 36.96
N THR A 719 -27.50 -6.80 36.26
CA THR A 719 -28.69 -5.96 36.04
C THR A 719 -29.81 -6.29 37.03
N ALA A 720 -30.56 -5.26 37.45
CA ALA A 720 -31.64 -5.39 38.43
C ALA A 720 -32.86 -6.18 37.92
N ASP A 721 -33.14 -6.12 36.61
CA ASP A 721 -34.25 -6.84 35.97
C ASP A 721 -33.83 -7.38 34.58
N PRO A 722 -33.14 -8.54 34.55
CA PRO A 722 -32.60 -9.09 33.31
C PRO A 722 -33.70 -9.62 32.37
N ALA A 723 -34.84 -10.08 32.90
CA ALA A 723 -35.96 -10.55 32.07
C ALA A 723 -36.57 -9.40 31.25
N ARG A 724 -36.73 -8.22 31.86
CA ARG A 724 -37.21 -7.03 31.17
C ARG A 724 -36.19 -6.48 30.17
N ALA A 725 -34.90 -6.54 30.49
CA ALA A 725 -33.84 -6.11 29.58
C ALA A 725 -33.79 -6.97 28.31
N LEU A 726 -34.08 -8.27 28.41
CA LEU A 726 -34.09 -9.18 27.27
C LEU A 726 -35.34 -9.05 26.39
N GLY A 727 -36.49 -8.65 26.96
CA GLY A 727 -37.74 -8.37 26.25
C GLY A 727 -38.49 -9.59 25.71
N ARG A 728 -37.87 -10.78 25.69
CA ARG A 728 -38.47 -12.08 25.37
C ARG A 728 -37.73 -13.22 26.13
N PRO A 729 -38.31 -14.43 26.26
CA PRO A 729 -37.67 -15.54 26.97
C PRO A 729 -36.28 -15.91 26.44
N LEU A 730 -35.35 -16.28 27.33
CA LEU A 730 -33.94 -16.59 27.00
C LEU A 730 -33.80 -17.54 25.81
N VAL A 731 -34.48 -18.69 25.86
CA VAL A 731 -34.42 -19.72 24.82
C VAL A 731 -34.87 -19.20 23.46
N SER A 732 -35.93 -18.39 23.43
CA SER A 732 -36.41 -17.77 22.18
C SER A 732 -35.46 -16.69 21.65
N PHE A 733 -34.70 -16.05 22.55
CA PHE A 733 -33.75 -15.02 22.17
C PHE A 733 -32.49 -15.62 21.59
N THR A 734 -31.93 -16.64 22.24
CA THR A 734 -30.67 -17.28 21.84
C THR A 734 -30.82 -18.17 20.60
N ALA A 735 -32.04 -18.61 20.25
CA ALA A 735 -32.32 -19.35 19.02
C ALA A 735 -32.35 -18.48 17.74
N ASP A 736 -32.30 -17.16 17.87
CA ASP A 736 -32.36 -16.21 16.75
C ASP A 736 -31.04 -15.45 16.62
N ASP A 737 -30.20 -15.94 15.70
CA ASP A 737 -28.85 -15.42 15.46
C ASP A 737 -28.83 -13.93 15.08
N THR A 738 -29.87 -13.44 14.39
CA THR A 738 -29.95 -12.04 13.97
C THR A 738 -30.14 -11.14 15.18
N ALA A 739 -30.97 -11.55 16.14
CA ALA A 739 -31.17 -10.81 17.37
C ALA A 739 -29.97 -10.88 18.32
N VAL A 740 -29.28 -12.01 18.41
CA VAL A 740 -28.05 -12.13 19.21
C VAL A 740 -26.95 -11.21 18.65
N ASN A 741 -26.74 -11.21 17.33
CA ASN A 741 -25.70 -10.40 16.68
C ASN A 741 -25.98 -8.89 16.69
N THR A 742 -27.24 -8.49 16.91
CA THR A 742 -27.66 -7.09 17.03
C THR A 742 -27.99 -6.67 18.47
N ALA A 743 -27.82 -7.58 19.44
CA ALA A 743 -28.11 -7.33 20.84
C ALA A 743 -27.26 -6.18 21.42
N SER A 744 -27.90 -5.33 22.21
CA SER A 744 -27.24 -4.27 22.98
C SER A 744 -26.45 -4.84 24.17
N ALA A 745 -25.50 -4.05 24.71
CA ALA A 745 -24.73 -4.47 25.88
C ALA A 745 -25.62 -4.92 27.08
N PRO A 746 -26.70 -4.19 27.45
CA PRO A 746 -27.62 -4.65 28.50
C PRO A 746 -28.34 -5.96 28.18
N GLN A 747 -28.66 -6.22 26.91
CA GLN A 747 -29.27 -7.50 26.51
C GLN A 747 -28.28 -8.65 26.59
N LEU A 748 -27.03 -8.44 26.18
CA LEU A 748 -25.96 -9.45 26.30
C LEU A 748 -25.64 -9.75 27.77
N LEU A 749 -25.58 -8.72 28.63
CA LEU A 749 -25.47 -8.91 30.08
C LEU A 749 -26.66 -9.67 30.65
N ALA A 750 -27.88 -9.37 30.20
CA ALA A 750 -29.08 -10.09 30.64
C ALA A 750 -29.07 -11.57 30.23
N ILE A 751 -28.57 -11.90 29.02
CA ILE A 751 -28.40 -13.28 28.56
C ILE A 751 -27.45 -14.04 29.51
N ILE A 752 -26.26 -13.49 29.75
CA ILE A 752 -25.24 -14.12 30.60
C ILE A 752 -25.75 -14.23 32.05
N GLN A 753 -26.42 -13.20 32.57
CA GLN A 753 -26.99 -13.21 33.91
C GLN A 753 -28.09 -14.28 34.07
N LEU A 754 -29.02 -14.37 33.12
CA LEU A 754 -30.09 -15.37 33.18
C LEU A 754 -29.54 -16.80 33.08
N LEU A 755 -28.47 -17.00 32.30
CA LEU A 755 -27.78 -18.28 32.21
C LEU A 755 -27.14 -18.67 33.56
N LEU A 756 -26.42 -17.75 34.20
CA LEU A 756 -25.81 -17.96 35.52
C LEU A 756 -26.85 -18.15 36.63
N ASP A 757 -27.99 -17.46 36.54
CA ASP A 757 -29.09 -17.61 37.50
C ASP A 757 -29.81 -18.96 37.31
N GLN A 758 -29.98 -19.44 36.06
CA GLN A 758 -30.55 -20.76 35.76
C GLN A 758 -29.64 -21.91 36.20
N GLU A 759 -28.32 -21.75 36.08
CA GLU A 759 -27.35 -22.75 36.57
C GLU A 759 -27.53 -23.04 38.06
N ARG A 760 -27.78 -21.99 38.85
CA ARG A 760 -27.95 -22.08 40.29
C ARG A 760 -29.28 -22.71 40.73
N ILE A 761 -30.32 -22.59 39.91
CA ILE A 761 -31.72 -22.86 40.32
C ILE A 761 -32.32 -24.09 39.62
N LEU A 762 -31.94 -24.35 38.36
CA LEU A 762 -32.65 -25.29 37.47
C LEU A 762 -31.74 -26.34 36.83
N ASP A 763 -30.58 -25.96 36.31
CA ASP A 763 -29.73 -26.87 35.53
C ASP A 763 -28.23 -26.61 35.77
N PRO A 764 -27.59 -27.41 36.64
CA PRO A 764 -26.18 -27.23 37.00
C PRO A 764 -25.18 -27.35 35.84
N ALA A 765 -25.59 -27.78 34.65
CA ALA A 765 -24.71 -27.96 33.48
C ALA A 765 -24.97 -26.93 32.37
N ILE A 766 -25.92 -26.00 32.54
CA ILE A 766 -26.33 -25.09 31.45
C ILE A 766 -25.23 -24.13 31.00
N VAL A 767 -24.43 -23.59 31.94
CA VAL A 767 -23.30 -22.71 31.61
C VAL A 767 -22.16 -23.54 31.02
N HIS A 768 -21.91 -24.74 31.53
CA HIS A 768 -20.93 -25.67 30.97
C HIS A 768 -21.24 -25.97 29.48
N ARG A 769 -22.49 -26.30 29.13
CA ARG A 769 -22.86 -26.51 27.72
C ARG A 769 -22.67 -25.26 26.86
N SER A 770 -22.97 -24.07 27.39
CA SER A 770 -22.75 -22.81 26.67
C SER A 770 -21.27 -22.45 26.46
N ILE A 771 -20.38 -23.02 27.28
CA ILE A 771 -18.93 -22.91 27.10
C ILE A 771 -18.50 -23.85 25.97
N ILE A 772 -18.92 -25.13 26.04
CA ILE A 772 -18.55 -26.15 25.05
C ILE A 772 -19.08 -25.82 23.66
N ASP A 773 -20.31 -25.34 23.55
CA ASP A 773 -20.93 -24.99 22.26
C ASP A 773 -20.47 -23.63 21.70
N GLY A 774 -19.59 -22.91 22.42
CA GLY A 774 -19.02 -21.63 22.03
C GLY A 774 -19.98 -20.43 22.13
N SER A 775 -21.21 -20.62 22.59
CA SER A 775 -22.20 -19.54 22.71
C SER A 775 -21.76 -18.46 23.70
N LEU A 776 -21.16 -18.86 24.82
CA LEU A 776 -20.68 -17.93 25.83
C LEU A 776 -19.52 -17.06 25.32
N ALA A 777 -18.56 -17.68 24.60
CA ALA A 777 -17.46 -16.96 23.96
C ALA A 777 -17.98 -15.93 22.94
N ARG A 778 -18.99 -16.32 22.15
CA ARG A 778 -19.66 -15.43 21.20
C ARG A 778 -20.31 -14.23 21.90
N TRP A 779 -21.05 -14.43 22.99
CA TRP A 779 -21.71 -13.33 23.70
C TRP A 779 -20.74 -12.37 24.37
N ILE A 780 -19.67 -12.89 25.00
CA ILE A 780 -18.62 -12.05 25.61
C ILE A 780 -17.87 -11.26 24.53
N THR A 781 -17.65 -11.85 23.35
CA THR A 781 -17.05 -11.15 22.20
C THR A 781 -17.94 -10.00 21.72
N LEU A 782 -19.25 -10.25 21.54
CA LEU A 782 -20.21 -9.22 21.17
C LEU A 782 -20.32 -8.12 22.24
N LEU A 783 -20.21 -8.48 23.52
CA LEU A 783 -20.22 -7.53 24.64
C LEU A 783 -18.95 -6.66 24.63
N ALA A 784 -17.79 -7.24 24.38
CA ALA A 784 -16.54 -6.49 24.22
C ALA A 784 -16.61 -5.50 23.04
N ASP A 785 -17.26 -5.89 21.94
CA ASP A 785 -17.45 -5.06 20.76
C ASP A 785 -18.55 -4.01 20.92
N SER A 786 -19.50 -4.21 21.84
CA SER A 786 -20.61 -3.28 22.11
C SER A 786 -20.15 -1.90 22.63
N ASN A 787 -18.99 -1.82 23.30
CA ASN A 787 -18.35 -0.56 23.71
C ASN A 787 -18.02 0.38 22.54
N ARG A 788 -17.88 -0.17 21.33
CA ARG A 788 -17.62 0.63 20.12
C ARG A 788 -18.89 1.14 19.45
N ARG A 789 -20.06 0.61 19.84
CA ARG A 789 -21.37 0.97 19.27
C ARG A 789 -22.16 1.96 20.14
N GLY A 790 -21.68 2.32 21.33
CA GLY A 790 -22.43 3.14 22.29
C GLY A 790 -21.63 4.30 22.90
N SER A 791 -21.74 5.48 22.30
CA SER A 791 -21.58 6.76 23.02
C SER A 791 -22.55 7.78 22.39
N PRO A 792 -23.76 7.95 22.92
CA PRO A 792 -24.59 9.08 22.59
C PRO A 792 -24.03 10.31 23.31
N THR A 793 -23.64 11.34 22.56
CA THR A 793 -23.39 12.69 23.08
C THR A 793 -24.59 13.16 23.91
N PRO A 794 -24.44 13.42 25.22
CA PRO A 794 -25.50 14.01 26.02
C PRO A 794 -25.44 15.53 25.85
N GLY A 795 -26.31 16.09 25.02
CA GLY A 795 -26.30 17.53 24.80
C GLY A 795 -27.25 18.07 23.74
N ALA A 796 -28.52 17.67 23.76
CA ALA A 796 -29.62 18.48 23.23
C ALA A 796 -30.93 17.98 23.85
N ARG A 797 -31.53 18.81 24.70
CA ARG A 797 -32.91 18.67 25.21
C ARG A 797 -33.78 19.69 24.46
N PRO A 798 -35.11 19.46 24.46
CA PRO A 798 -35.96 19.27 23.30
C PRO A 798 -36.13 20.49 22.39
#